data_AF-A0A9P1FU25-F1
#
_entry.id   AF-A0A9P1FU25-F1
#
_cell.length_a   1.000
_cell.length_b   1.000
_cell.length_c   1.000
_cell.angle_alpha   90.00
_cell.angle_beta   90.00
_cell.angle_gamma   90.00
#
_symmetry.space_group_name_H-M   'P 1'
#
loop_
_entity.id
_entity.type
_entity.pdbx_description
1 polymer ?
#
loop_
_entity_poly.entity_id
_entity_poly.type
_entity_poly.pdbx_seq_one_letter_code
_entity_poly.pdbx_strand_id
1 'polypeptide(L)'
;MALESVVLWDDIVEKFEDNPTLCMGVTQQELTDVAQTMRKLMDGAHDRKNDLQRTLEAALQPVQELHPRRRRSELDEMWEAAEAAHAHLPTETESVPLLNAPPLQADADEPTIKKDDQDQEDPVGLRTSRVYGPGSTDRQVYGPERFCLDRHENSKGHQAASKSQPTDSALHLAPSQESFEEFLTQALQGQSVRDGGVTSDKRIKMRWALTEAILARNRKLLADSQSMTLLRDERKGKLLVRFRAVLRDLSTVSGCFGLLPVSGSADSIASATDTLMEAYCTPMRQPPRASCVTESSVDQALLQHLRQTVTIIVTDAAASEQIATDLQRGRREFADESGQGTMKNVRIVGSEAAWAIQLRRNFSAYKAVLLTMAADACAISNDYTRECDQEGMDVAQLNLRAQHFISSARALFVERQVCTLPSFTKDFLSRKEPVTVMQDGFALEVRVTSADIDKAFEVMQEWTALAEEMVAMNFLAGICSQPLKSFTYVQQPEQPEQAALRAEMQETQLKKIEMILQAMVDMGLRHPSERTLCMACALIVRMPLQAPAPQPSANKDRIELAQESRTLNGEDLERNLARLGQAREFTQMQPTAAALKKSASHSNRDAWRQAVLRVGQRSPAQKAPTTALCTVLASYLAWTASNSGVEQLFSTLKNSPTEQSKATGMVLDTDRRTPMAMGDCQAREATIAAEIVSEARRIYCTLLRSGISRTTTQKRFDKGRTSTSRKGSHAQWDRDRKQSLATALKDLTTPPRAATAPMLTESTEKERDFQRKKAFKRKAEALSDGLLLPDEVTPALERAASKMAKANQQGDRQRKKKRVDYIAESKMASAKTSSVWASQGLQGPVWLDPRLGTHTQAVQRKVAHSGRHFSVSGQDMQQAKLLVLANFGHVEDRVKVAAALQGAVVLSAAVLFGEGGVKLTFNRGLRIEAAVFATQAFKIEQPGLTALLRVACANGWLAVKMSDLKGRGRKPSLLLRGKDEVVQGFGKTRVKLVDRTEFVRWVTKTCLNQHLSARVSAAS
;
A
#
# COMPACT_ATOMS: atom_id res chain seq x y z
N MET A 1 -14.80 -7.51 -35.15
CA MET A 1 -14.78 -8.54 -36.20
C MET A 1 -13.46 -8.53 -36.97
N ALA A 2 -13.29 -7.76 -38.06
CA ALA A 2 -12.10 -7.90 -38.95
C ALA A 2 -10.72 -7.91 -38.24
N LEU A 3 -10.48 -7.01 -37.27
CA LEU A 3 -9.23 -6.99 -36.49
C LEU A 3 -9.06 -8.19 -35.53
N GLU A 4 -10.15 -8.81 -35.09
CA GLU A 4 -10.11 -10.02 -34.27
C GLU A 4 -9.90 -11.27 -35.14
N SER A 5 -10.40 -11.25 -36.39
CA SER A 5 -10.09 -12.27 -37.40
C SER A 5 -8.59 -12.32 -37.74
N VAL A 6 -7.89 -11.18 -37.72
CA VAL A 6 -6.42 -11.14 -37.87
C VAL A 6 -5.76 -11.88 -36.71
N VAL A 7 -6.09 -11.51 -35.46
CA VAL A 7 -5.51 -12.15 -34.27
C VAL A 7 -5.78 -13.65 -34.29
N LEU A 8 -6.99 -14.08 -34.65
CA LEU A 8 -7.34 -15.50 -34.75
C LEU A 8 -6.56 -16.23 -35.85
N TRP A 9 -6.28 -15.58 -36.98
CA TRP A 9 -5.51 -16.17 -38.09
C TRP A 9 -4.02 -16.25 -37.76
N ASP A 10 -3.44 -15.21 -37.14
CA ASP A 10 -2.06 -15.24 -36.65
C ASP A 10 -1.89 -16.33 -35.58
N ASP A 11 -2.83 -16.46 -34.64
CA ASP A 11 -2.90 -17.56 -33.64
C ASP A 11 -3.01 -18.96 -34.29
N ILE A 12 -3.54 -19.07 -35.51
CA ILE A 12 -3.67 -20.33 -36.26
C ILE A 12 -2.38 -20.63 -37.02
N VAL A 13 -1.78 -19.63 -37.67
CA VAL A 13 -0.50 -19.77 -38.38
C VAL A 13 0.65 -20.09 -37.42
N GLU A 14 0.75 -19.41 -36.28
CA GLU A 14 1.78 -19.69 -35.26
C GLU A 14 1.67 -21.14 -34.74
N LYS A 15 0.44 -21.66 -34.56
CA LYS A 15 0.20 -23.07 -34.18
C LYS A 15 0.45 -24.08 -35.30
N PHE A 16 0.39 -23.68 -36.57
CA PHE A 16 0.79 -24.54 -37.70
C PHE A 16 2.31 -24.61 -37.86
N GLU A 17 3.03 -23.50 -37.64
CA GLU A 17 4.51 -23.49 -37.64
C GLU A 17 5.07 -24.34 -36.49
N ASP A 18 4.44 -24.32 -35.31
CA ASP A 18 4.83 -25.14 -34.15
C ASP A 18 4.55 -26.65 -34.32
N ASN A 19 3.67 -27.09 -35.23
CA ASN A 19 3.30 -28.51 -35.35
C ASN A 19 2.86 -28.95 -36.78
N PRO A 20 3.82 -29.23 -37.69
CA PRO A 20 3.53 -29.49 -39.10
C PRO A 20 2.79 -30.81 -39.39
N THR A 21 2.59 -31.70 -38.42
CA THR A 21 1.85 -32.97 -38.61
C THR A 21 0.33 -32.81 -38.68
N LEU A 22 -0.20 -31.60 -38.41
CA LEU A 22 -1.65 -31.34 -38.43
C LEU A 22 -2.29 -31.31 -39.83
N CYS A 23 -1.51 -31.30 -40.91
CA CYS A 23 -2.01 -31.23 -42.30
C CYS A 23 -1.66 -32.46 -43.14
N MET A 24 -2.38 -33.57 -42.94
CA MET A 24 -2.49 -34.64 -43.95
C MET A 24 -3.33 -34.14 -45.15
N GLY A 25 -2.68 -33.52 -46.15
CA GLY A 25 -3.25 -33.30 -47.48
C GLY A 25 -3.50 -31.85 -47.94
N VAL A 26 -3.06 -30.82 -47.21
CA VAL A 26 -3.07 -29.42 -47.69
C VAL A 26 -1.64 -29.00 -48.01
N THR A 27 -1.41 -28.41 -49.19
CA THR A 27 -0.08 -27.94 -49.59
C THR A 27 0.27 -26.58 -48.98
N GLN A 28 1.56 -26.34 -48.78
CA GLN A 28 2.06 -25.05 -48.27
C GLN A 28 1.80 -23.88 -49.25
N GLN A 29 1.58 -24.17 -50.54
CA GLN A 29 1.17 -23.20 -51.54
C GLN A 29 -0.28 -22.74 -51.31
N GLU A 30 -1.22 -23.66 -51.11
CA GLU A 30 -2.63 -23.33 -50.84
C GLU A 30 -2.79 -22.49 -49.56
N LEU A 31 -2.05 -22.83 -48.49
CA LEU A 31 -1.98 -22.02 -47.27
C LEU A 31 -1.44 -20.61 -47.54
N THR A 32 -0.44 -20.48 -48.41
CA THR A 32 0.13 -19.18 -48.82
C THR A 32 -0.88 -18.35 -49.60
N ASP A 33 -1.62 -18.96 -50.52
CA ASP A 33 -2.59 -18.28 -51.38
C ASP A 33 -3.85 -17.85 -50.61
N VAL A 34 -4.31 -18.65 -49.64
CA VAL A 34 -5.34 -18.22 -48.66
C VAL A 34 -4.83 -17.04 -47.83
N ALA A 35 -3.59 -17.10 -47.32
CA ALA A 35 -2.99 -16.03 -46.52
C ALA A 35 -2.68 -14.75 -47.33
N GLN A 36 -2.56 -14.81 -48.65
CA GLN A 36 -2.54 -13.63 -49.53
C GLN A 36 -3.96 -13.09 -49.79
N THR A 37 -4.93 -13.97 -50.00
CA THR A 37 -6.32 -13.61 -50.29
C THR A 37 -6.99 -12.91 -49.10
N MET A 38 -6.77 -13.40 -47.88
CA MET A 38 -7.23 -12.72 -46.67
C MET A 38 -6.60 -11.34 -46.49
N ARG A 39 -5.30 -11.17 -46.79
CA ARG A 39 -4.63 -9.86 -46.74
C ARG A 39 -5.25 -8.85 -47.72
N LYS A 40 -5.49 -9.24 -48.98
CA LYS A 40 -6.17 -8.38 -49.97
C LYS A 40 -7.58 -7.95 -49.51
N LEU A 41 -8.33 -8.85 -48.88
CA LEU A 41 -9.65 -8.54 -48.30
C LEU A 41 -9.55 -7.59 -47.08
N MET A 42 -8.54 -7.76 -46.24
CA MET A 42 -8.26 -6.89 -45.09
C MET A 42 -7.86 -5.48 -45.51
N ASP A 43 -6.97 -5.35 -46.49
CA ASP A 43 -6.51 -4.05 -47.00
C ASP A 43 -7.70 -3.26 -47.59
N GLY A 44 -8.51 -3.90 -48.43
CA GLY A 44 -9.75 -3.31 -48.95
C GLY A 44 -10.77 -2.94 -47.87
N ALA A 45 -10.88 -3.72 -46.79
CA ALA A 45 -11.71 -3.39 -45.64
C ALA A 45 -11.14 -2.22 -44.81
N HIS A 46 -9.81 -2.09 -44.74
CA HIS A 46 -9.13 -0.99 -44.06
C HIS A 46 -9.29 0.33 -44.82
N ASP A 47 -9.11 0.32 -46.15
CA ASP A 47 -9.34 1.50 -46.99
C ASP A 47 -10.80 1.93 -46.97
N ARG A 48 -11.75 1.00 -47.08
CA ARG A 48 -13.18 1.31 -47.00
C ARG A 48 -13.58 1.88 -45.63
N LYS A 49 -12.93 1.46 -44.55
CA LYS A 49 -13.06 2.10 -43.22
C LYS A 49 -12.48 3.51 -43.21
N ASN A 50 -11.32 3.74 -43.82
CA ASN A 50 -10.69 5.05 -43.88
C ASN A 50 -11.47 6.05 -44.76
N ASP A 51 -12.11 5.58 -45.84
CA ASP A 51 -13.04 6.36 -46.66
C ASP A 51 -14.35 6.68 -45.90
N LEU A 52 -14.91 5.72 -45.15
CA LEU A 52 -16.04 5.98 -44.26
C LEU A 52 -15.70 7.00 -43.17
N GLN A 53 -14.48 6.93 -42.60
CA GLN A 53 -14.01 7.91 -41.63
C GLN A 53 -13.83 9.29 -42.26
N ARG A 54 -13.24 9.40 -43.45
CA ARG A 54 -13.14 10.68 -44.19
C ARG A 54 -14.52 11.26 -44.55
N THR A 55 -15.47 10.41 -44.93
CA THR A 55 -16.88 10.80 -45.17
C THR A 55 -17.54 11.34 -43.90
N LEU A 56 -17.35 10.67 -42.76
CA LEU A 56 -17.87 11.10 -41.46
C LEU A 56 -17.22 12.41 -40.98
N GLU A 57 -15.91 12.57 -41.15
CA GLU A 57 -15.18 13.79 -40.81
C GLU A 57 -15.64 14.98 -41.67
N ALA A 58 -15.87 14.77 -42.98
CA ALA A 58 -16.44 15.77 -43.87
C ALA A 58 -17.90 16.14 -43.50
N ALA A 59 -18.74 15.15 -43.17
CA ALA A 59 -20.13 15.37 -42.73
C ALA A 59 -20.21 16.13 -41.38
N LEU A 60 -19.23 15.94 -40.49
CA LEU A 60 -19.12 16.65 -39.22
C LEU A 60 -18.46 18.03 -39.34
N GLN A 61 -17.84 18.36 -40.48
CA GLN A 61 -17.09 19.60 -40.65
C GLN A 61 -17.97 20.87 -40.50
N PRO A 62 -19.19 20.97 -41.08
CA PRO A 62 -20.07 22.13 -40.86
C PRO A 62 -20.47 22.34 -39.40
N VAL A 63 -20.63 21.24 -38.63
CA VAL A 63 -21.02 21.28 -37.21
C VAL A 63 -19.91 21.87 -36.33
N GLN A 64 -18.64 21.77 -36.75
CA GLN A 64 -17.51 22.30 -36.00
C GLN A 64 -17.38 23.83 -36.10
N GLU A 65 -17.82 24.43 -37.21
CA GLU A 65 -17.69 25.87 -37.49
C GLU A 65 -18.76 26.73 -36.78
N LEU A 66 -19.88 26.13 -36.33
CA LEU A 66 -20.99 26.86 -35.68
C LEU A 66 -20.64 27.40 -34.28
N HIS A 67 -20.92 28.69 -34.05
CA HIS A 67 -20.51 29.42 -32.84
C HIS A 67 -21.17 28.87 -31.55
N PRO A 68 -20.46 28.79 -30.39
CA PRO A 68 -20.88 27.98 -29.23
C PRO A 68 -22.20 28.33 -28.51
N ARG A 69 -22.93 29.37 -28.93
CA ARG A 69 -24.25 29.74 -28.36
C ARG A 69 -25.45 29.29 -29.21
N ARG A 70 -25.26 28.96 -30.49
CA ARG A 70 -26.28 28.33 -31.35
C ARG A 70 -26.31 26.80 -31.19
N ARG A 71 -25.15 26.23 -30.85
CA ARG A 71 -24.80 24.80 -30.78
C ARG A 71 -25.53 23.98 -29.69
N ARG A 72 -26.78 24.31 -29.37
CA ARG A 72 -27.69 23.55 -28.50
C ARG A 72 -29.06 23.36 -29.16
N SER A 73 -29.82 24.44 -29.41
CA SER A 73 -31.14 24.32 -30.05
C SER A 73 -31.06 23.66 -31.43
N GLU A 74 -30.11 24.08 -32.27
CA GLU A 74 -29.88 23.47 -33.59
C GLU A 74 -29.46 21.98 -33.50
N LEU A 75 -28.96 21.55 -32.34
CA LEU A 75 -28.48 20.18 -32.10
C LEU A 75 -29.58 19.29 -31.51
N ASP A 76 -30.48 19.87 -30.70
CA ASP A 76 -31.70 19.24 -30.22
C ASP A 76 -32.70 19.06 -31.38
N GLU A 77 -32.88 20.07 -32.24
CA GLU A 77 -33.71 20.00 -33.48
C GLU A 77 -33.19 18.94 -34.47
N MET A 78 -31.87 18.87 -34.68
CA MET A 78 -31.27 17.82 -35.52
C MET A 78 -31.43 16.41 -34.93
N TRP A 79 -31.59 16.27 -33.61
CA TRP A 79 -31.79 14.98 -32.96
C TRP A 79 -33.22 14.48 -33.14
N GLU A 80 -34.23 15.33 -32.91
CA GLU A 80 -35.64 14.96 -33.18
C GLU A 80 -35.88 14.66 -34.67
N ALA A 81 -35.23 15.40 -35.58
CA ALA A 81 -35.29 15.11 -37.02
C ALA A 81 -34.67 13.74 -37.39
N ALA A 82 -33.62 13.30 -36.69
CA ALA A 82 -32.99 12.00 -36.90
C ALA A 82 -33.84 10.84 -36.35
N GLU A 83 -34.48 11.02 -35.19
CA GLU A 83 -35.41 10.02 -34.64
C GLU A 83 -36.67 9.90 -35.50
N ALA A 84 -37.21 11.01 -36.03
CA ALA A 84 -38.32 10.99 -36.98
C ALA A 84 -37.95 10.27 -38.30
N ALA A 85 -36.74 10.48 -38.83
CA ALA A 85 -36.27 9.79 -40.04
C ALA A 85 -36.11 8.27 -39.84
N HIS A 86 -35.78 7.83 -38.62
CA HIS A 86 -35.62 6.42 -38.30
C HIS A 86 -36.94 5.62 -38.21
N ALA A 87 -38.09 6.29 -38.11
CA ALA A 87 -39.41 5.66 -37.96
C ALA A 87 -40.02 5.11 -39.27
N HIS A 88 -39.34 5.27 -40.41
CA HIS A 88 -39.91 5.01 -41.75
C HIS A 88 -39.08 4.10 -42.67
N LEU A 89 -38.24 3.23 -42.11
CA LEU A 89 -37.52 2.18 -42.87
C LEU A 89 -38.20 0.81 -42.70
N PRO A 90 -38.50 0.07 -43.79
CA PRO A 90 -39.20 -1.21 -43.72
C PRO A 90 -38.25 -2.36 -43.34
N THR A 91 -38.76 -3.30 -42.53
CA THR A 91 -38.09 -4.58 -42.24
C THR A 91 -38.69 -5.70 -43.09
N GLU A 92 -37.97 -6.16 -44.10
CA GLU A 92 -38.33 -7.33 -44.89
C GLU A 92 -37.50 -8.56 -44.51
N THR A 93 -38.19 -9.66 -44.19
CA THR A 93 -37.74 -11.07 -44.38
C THR A 93 -36.50 -11.57 -43.59
N GLU A 94 -36.35 -12.86 -43.26
CA GLU A 94 -37.19 -14.04 -43.55
C GLU A 94 -37.12 -15.06 -42.39
N SER A 95 -38.18 -15.86 -42.18
CA SER A 95 -38.14 -17.02 -41.28
C SER A 95 -39.19 -18.06 -41.70
N VAL A 96 -38.83 -19.34 -41.59
CA VAL A 96 -39.55 -20.49 -42.16
C VAL A 96 -39.64 -21.59 -41.06
N PRO A 97 -40.76 -22.34 -40.93
CA PRO A 97 -41.47 -22.37 -39.64
C PRO A 97 -41.64 -23.77 -39.03
N LEU A 98 -42.48 -23.88 -37.98
CA LEU A 98 -43.48 -24.95 -37.70
C LEU A 98 -44.25 -24.55 -36.40
N LEU A 99 -45.51 -24.12 -36.44
CA LEU A 99 -46.77 -24.90 -36.39
C LEU A 99 -47.11 -25.55 -35.02
N ASN A 100 -48.02 -24.93 -34.25
CA ASN A 100 -49.36 -25.46 -33.96
C ASN A 100 -50.24 -24.48 -33.14
N ALA A 101 -51.56 -24.61 -33.30
CA ALA A 101 -52.64 -23.90 -32.57
C ALA A 101 -53.46 -24.94 -31.73
N PRO A 102 -54.67 -24.70 -31.13
CA PRO A 102 -55.77 -23.78 -31.47
C PRO A 102 -56.34 -23.00 -30.23
N PRO A 103 -57.54 -22.36 -30.26
CA PRO A 103 -57.87 -21.19 -29.41
C PRO A 103 -59.10 -21.35 -28.48
N LEU A 104 -59.53 -20.25 -27.83
CA LEU A 104 -60.91 -19.75 -27.54
C LEU A 104 -60.80 -18.51 -26.60
N GLN A 105 -61.44 -17.36 -26.89
CA GLN A 105 -62.71 -16.86 -26.31
C GLN A 105 -62.81 -16.95 -24.76
N ALA A 106 -63.17 -15.90 -23.98
CA ALA A 106 -63.43 -14.47 -24.21
C ALA A 106 -63.45 -13.73 -22.82
N ASP A 107 -63.95 -12.50 -22.53
CA ASP A 107 -64.66 -11.46 -23.30
C ASP A 107 -64.69 -10.06 -22.61
N ALA A 108 -65.15 -9.05 -23.35
CA ALA A 108 -66.11 -7.96 -23.03
C ALA A 108 -65.82 -6.68 -22.16
N ASP A 109 -66.53 -5.63 -22.59
CA ASP A 109 -67.09 -4.42 -21.95
C ASP A 109 -66.28 -3.16 -21.55
N GLU A 110 -66.77 -2.06 -22.16
CA GLU A 110 -66.63 -0.59 -21.93
C GLU A 110 -67.50 -0.11 -20.72
N PRO A 111 -67.83 1.20 -20.46
CA PRO A 111 -67.51 2.47 -21.16
C PRO A 111 -67.02 3.66 -20.27
N THR A 112 -66.78 4.80 -20.93
CA THR A 112 -66.59 6.16 -20.38
C THR A 112 -67.86 6.80 -19.77
N ILE A 113 -67.72 7.86 -18.94
CA ILE A 113 -68.63 9.04 -18.92
C ILE A 113 -68.01 10.30 -18.25
N LYS A 114 -68.71 11.45 -18.35
CA LYS A 114 -68.24 12.85 -18.33
C LYS A 114 -68.41 13.59 -16.97
N LYS A 115 -67.71 14.75 -16.82
CA LYS A 115 -68.15 16.07 -16.23
C LYS A 115 -68.75 16.10 -14.79
N ASP A 116 -68.95 17.22 -14.06
CA ASP A 116 -69.09 18.67 -14.34
C ASP A 116 -68.50 19.56 -13.18
N ASP A 117 -68.67 20.89 -13.25
CA ASP A 117 -68.17 21.94 -12.32
C ASP A 117 -69.08 22.25 -11.09
N GLN A 118 -68.55 22.91 -10.03
CA GLN A 118 -69.29 23.89 -9.19
C GLN A 118 -68.42 24.73 -8.22
N ASP A 119 -68.85 25.97 -7.94
CA ASP A 119 -68.22 26.97 -7.05
C ASP A 119 -68.81 26.98 -5.62
N GLN A 120 -68.09 27.55 -4.63
CA GLN A 120 -68.73 28.40 -3.60
C GLN A 120 -67.81 29.36 -2.80
N GLU A 121 -68.07 30.66 -3.00
CA GLU A 121 -68.16 31.80 -2.04
C GLU A 121 -67.06 32.23 -1.03
N ASP A 122 -67.08 33.54 -0.78
CA ASP A 122 -66.22 34.42 0.05
C ASP A 122 -66.82 34.55 1.50
N PRO A 123 -66.44 35.46 2.47
CA PRO A 123 -66.23 36.90 2.26
C PRO A 123 -65.38 37.72 3.30
N VAL A 124 -65.23 39.05 3.03
CA VAL A 124 -64.89 40.22 3.92
C VAL A 124 -63.66 40.12 4.86
N GLY A 125 -62.70 41.06 4.93
CA GLY A 125 -62.50 42.35 4.24
C GLY A 125 -62.27 43.54 5.21
N LEU A 126 -61.19 44.33 5.04
CA LEU A 126 -61.04 45.66 5.65
C LEU A 126 -59.93 46.50 4.98
N ARG A 127 -60.04 47.84 5.02
CA ARG A 127 -59.14 48.80 4.38
C ARG A 127 -58.19 49.47 5.39
N THR A 128 -57.03 49.92 4.92
CA THR A 128 -56.43 51.22 5.31
C THR A 128 -55.54 51.74 4.17
N SER A 129 -55.26 53.04 4.14
CA SER A 129 -54.63 53.73 3.00
C SER A 129 -53.61 54.79 3.45
N ARG A 130 -52.98 55.47 2.46
CA ARG A 130 -51.93 56.53 2.56
C ARG A 130 -50.49 55.98 2.58
N VAL A 131 -49.47 56.65 2.00
CA VAL A 131 -49.45 57.92 1.22
C VAL A 131 -48.30 57.90 0.19
N TYR A 132 -48.37 58.73 -0.86
CA TYR A 132 -47.26 58.96 -1.82
C TYR A 132 -46.27 60.01 -1.30
N GLY A 133 -44.97 59.75 -1.47
CA GLY A 133 -43.88 60.70 -1.20
C GLY A 133 -42.58 60.27 -1.91
N PRO A 134 -41.84 61.17 -2.60
CA PRO A 134 -40.80 60.75 -3.55
C PRO A 134 -39.34 60.90 -3.06
N GLY A 135 -38.44 60.15 -3.70
CA GLY A 135 -37.06 60.59 -3.92
C GLY A 135 -35.97 60.05 -2.98
N SER A 136 -35.16 59.12 -3.48
CA SER A 136 -33.68 59.22 -3.39
C SER A 136 -33.02 58.13 -4.23
N THR A 137 -32.02 58.52 -5.02
CA THR A 137 -31.23 57.61 -5.86
C THR A 137 -29.94 57.22 -5.15
N ASP A 138 -29.92 56.05 -4.50
CA ASP A 138 -28.84 55.09 -4.76
C ASP A 138 -29.15 53.69 -4.21
N ARG A 139 -29.06 52.69 -5.07
CA ARG A 139 -29.03 51.27 -4.67
C ARG A 139 -28.06 50.52 -5.57
N GLN A 140 -26.80 50.47 -5.13
CA GLN A 140 -25.86 49.46 -5.61
C GLN A 140 -26.50 48.07 -5.45
N VAL A 141 -26.63 47.34 -6.56
CA VAL A 141 -27.17 45.98 -6.57
C VAL A 141 -26.11 45.03 -6.02
N TYR A 142 -26.02 44.96 -4.70
CA TYR A 142 -25.26 43.93 -4.01
C TYR A 142 -25.87 42.56 -4.33
N GLY A 143 -25.07 41.67 -4.93
CA GLY A 143 -25.51 40.32 -5.27
C GLY A 143 -26.05 39.57 -4.04
N PRO A 144 -27.03 38.65 -4.21
CA PRO A 144 -27.75 38.04 -3.10
C PRO A 144 -26.85 37.30 -2.11
N GLU A 145 -25.70 36.81 -2.57
CA GLU A 145 -24.66 36.20 -1.75
C GLU A 145 -24.18 37.12 -0.61
N ARG A 146 -23.96 38.42 -0.88
CA ARG A 146 -23.46 39.36 0.13
C ARG A 146 -24.50 39.64 1.20
N PHE A 147 -25.76 39.86 0.82
CA PHE A 147 -26.86 40.00 1.77
C PHE A 147 -27.05 38.73 2.63
N CYS A 148 -26.86 37.54 2.07
CA CYS A 148 -26.86 36.28 2.83
C CYS A 148 -25.67 36.17 3.80
N LEU A 149 -24.47 36.66 3.43
CA LEU A 149 -23.29 36.70 4.29
C LEU A 149 -23.44 37.72 5.43
N ASP A 150 -23.81 38.96 5.12
CA ASP A 150 -24.02 40.03 6.11
C ASP A 150 -25.11 39.63 7.12
N ARG A 151 -26.19 38.98 6.66
CA ARG A 151 -27.26 38.43 7.52
C ARG A 151 -26.81 37.20 8.33
N HIS A 152 -25.83 36.44 7.86
CA HIS A 152 -25.24 35.32 8.58
C HIS A 152 -24.30 35.82 9.69
N GLU A 153 -23.41 36.76 9.38
CA GLU A 153 -22.47 37.38 10.32
C GLU A 153 -23.21 38.10 11.47
N ASN A 154 -24.25 38.87 11.14
CA ASN A 154 -25.10 39.53 12.11
C ASN A 154 -26.15 38.61 12.77
N SER A 155 -26.14 37.30 12.50
CA SER A 155 -27.08 36.37 13.15
C SER A 155 -26.70 36.14 14.62
N LYS A 156 -27.70 36.06 15.50
CA LYS A 156 -27.49 35.81 16.94
C LYS A 156 -26.69 34.52 17.21
N GLY A 157 -26.85 33.50 16.36
CA GLY A 157 -26.08 32.26 16.45
C GLY A 157 -24.60 32.42 16.07
N HIS A 158 -24.30 33.23 15.05
CA HIS A 158 -22.91 33.51 14.66
C HIS A 158 -22.21 34.38 15.72
N GLN A 159 -22.86 35.43 16.21
CA GLN A 159 -22.31 36.26 17.30
C GLN A 159 -22.16 35.49 18.62
N ALA A 160 -23.01 34.50 18.91
CA ALA A 160 -22.81 33.63 20.08
C ALA A 160 -21.57 32.72 19.90
N ALA A 161 -21.46 32.03 18.75
CA ALA A 161 -20.31 31.17 18.44
C ALA A 161 -18.98 31.94 18.31
N SER A 162 -19.04 33.22 17.94
CA SER A 162 -17.88 34.13 17.93
C SER A 162 -17.41 34.56 19.33
N LYS A 163 -18.28 34.46 20.35
CA LYS A 163 -17.98 34.91 21.73
C LYS A 163 -17.62 33.76 22.66
N SER A 164 -17.93 32.51 22.30
CA SER A 164 -17.50 31.31 23.01
C SER A 164 -16.04 30.95 22.70
N GLN A 165 -15.11 31.26 23.62
CA GLN A 165 -13.77 30.67 23.61
C GLN A 165 -13.83 29.16 23.90
N PRO A 166 -12.90 28.34 23.35
CA PRO A 166 -12.89 26.89 23.54
C PRO A 166 -12.31 26.48 24.90
N THR A 167 -13.13 26.52 25.95
CA THR A 167 -12.88 25.82 27.23
C THR A 167 -13.42 24.38 27.18
N ASP A 168 -13.12 23.54 28.18
CA ASP A 168 -13.51 22.11 28.22
C ASP A 168 -15.01 21.83 28.07
N SER A 169 -15.87 22.86 28.24
CA SER A 169 -17.28 22.84 27.87
C SER A 169 -17.53 22.30 26.45
N ALA A 170 -16.57 22.47 25.52
CA ALA A 170 -16.68 22.07 24.12
C ALA A 170 -16.89 20.55 23.87
N LEU A 171 -16.74 19.67 24.87
CA LEU A 171 -16.95 18.22 24.72
C LEU A 171 -18.40 17.82 24.32
N HIS A 172 -19.37 18.72 24.47
CA HIS A 172 -20.75 18.52 23.98
C HIS A 172 -20.88 18.54 22.44
N LEU A 173 -19.84 18.99 21.73
CA LEU A 173 -19.78 19.04 20.26
C LEU A 173 -19.29 17.73 19.64
N ALA A 174 -18.62 16.90 20.43
CA ALA A 174 -18.24 15.56 20.02
C ALA A 174 -19.45 14.61 20.05
N PRO A 175 -19.46 13.55 19.22
CA PRO A 175 -20.30 12.38 19.42
C PRO A 175 -20.26 11.85 20.86
N SER A 176 -21.28 11.07 21.25
CA SER A 176 -21.32 10.40 22.56
C SER A 176 -20.11 9.47 22.73
N GLN A 177 -19.77 9.17 23.98
CA GLN A 177 -18.70 8.23 24.31
C GLN A 177 -18.96 6.84 23.69
N GLU A 178 -20.19 6.32 23.83
CA GLU A 178 -20.64 5.07 23.19
C GLU A 178 -20.42 5.08 21.67
N SER A 179 -20.74 6.21 21.01
CA SER A 179 -20.53 6.37 19.56
C SER A 179 -19.05 6.27 19.16
N PHE A 180 -18.12 6.59 20.06
CA PHE A 180 -16.69 6.43 19.82
C PHE A 180 -16.18 5.04 20.22
N GLU A 181 -16.76 4.41 21.24
CA GLU A 181 -16.43 3.04 21.68
C GLU A 181 -16.86 2.01 20.63
N GLU A 182 -18.07 2.16 20.07
CA GLU A 182 -18.57 1.40 18.92
C GLU A 182 -17.62 1.56 17.72
N PHE A 183 -17.25 2.81 17.40
CA PHE A 183 -16.46 3.14 16.21
C PHE A 183 -14.97 2.78 16.36
N LEU A 184 -14.45 2.76 17.60
CA LEU A 184 -13.14 2.19 17.94
C LEU A 184 -13.18 0.67 17.74
N THR A 185 -14.20 -0.01 18.23
CA THR A 185 -14.38 -1.47 18.04
C THR A 185 -14.43 -1.83 16.56
N GLN A 186 -15.20 -1.09 15.75
CA GLN A 186 -15.24 -1.25 14.29
C GLN A 186 -13.88 -0.99 13.61
N ALA A 187 -13.13 0.02 14.07
CA ALA A 187 -11.79 0.32 13.55
C ALA A 187 -10.75 -0.76 13.91
N LEU A 188 -10.79 -1.31 15.13
CA LEU A 188 -9.92 -2.39 15.60
C LEU A 188 -10.20 -3.73 14.90
N GLN A 189 -11.40 -3.90 14.35
CA GLN A 189 -11.79 -5.02 13.49
C GLN A 189 -11.47 -4.79 12.00
N GLY A 190 -11.00 -3.59 11.61
CA GLY A 190 -10.71 -3.26 10.21
C GLY A 190 -11.93 -3.00 9.33
N GLN A 191 -13.10 -2.73 9.93
CA GLN A 191 -14.31 -2.44 9.16
C GLN A 191 -14.16 -1.12 8.36
N SER A 192 -14.92 -0.99 7.27
CA SER A 192 -14.90 0.21 6.42
C SER A 192 -15.63 1.39 7.08
N VAL A 193 -15.23 2.63 6.74
CA VAL A 193 -16.04 3.84 7.03
C VAL A 193 -17.31 3.86 6.17
N ARG A 194 -17.29 3.17 5.02
CA ARG A 194 -18.40 2.98 4.08
C ARG A 194 -19.14 1.69 4.39
N ASP A 195 -20.14 1.85 5.24
CA ASP A 195 -21.17 0.86 5.53
C ASP A 195 -22.21 0.88 4.40
N GLY A 196 -21.85 0.27 3.25
CA GLY A 196 -22.63 0.24 2.01
C GLY A 196 -22.83 1.58 1.27
N GLY A 197 -22.66 2.73 1.94
CA GLY A 197 -23.00 4.05 1.42
C GLY A 197 -21.88 5.09 1.43
N VAL A 198 -22.26 6.36 1.15
CA VAL A 198 -21.35 7.51 1.14
C VAL A 198 -20.86 7.81 2.57
N THR A 199 -19.55 7.92 2.76
CA THR A 199 -18.94 8.35 4.03
C THR A 199 -19.43 9.73 4.45
N SER A 200 -20.00 9.87 5.64
CA SER A 200 -20.24 11.18 6.25
C SER A 200 -18.95 11.77 6.82
N ASP A 201 -18.77 13.09 6.70
CA ASP A 201 -17.61 13.78 7.27
C ASP A 201 -17.49 13.57 8.79
N LYS A 202 -18.62 13.38 9.49
CA LYS A 202 -18.66 12.98 10.90
C LYS A 202 -17.91 11.66 11.13
N ARG A 203 -18.24 10.58 10.41
CA ARG A 203 -17.55 9.27 10.53
C ARG A 203 -16.08 9.37 10.11
N ILE A 204 -15.72 10.17 9.10
CA ILE A 204 -14.31 10.41 8.73
C ILE A 204 -13.55 11.09 9.87
N LYS A 205 -14.09 12.19 10.42
CA LYS A 205 -13.47 12.92 11.54
C LYS A 205 -13.36 12.07 12.81
N MET A 206 -14.33 11.19 13.08
CA MET A 206 -14.27 10.22 14.18
C MET A 206 -13.13 9.20 14.01
N ARG A 207 -13.01 8.54 12.84
CA ARG A 207 -11.92 7.57 12.61
C ARG A 207 -10.56 8.24 12.73
N TRP A 208 -10.41 9.41 12.12
CA TRP A 208 -9.15 10.15 12.15
C TRP A 208 -8.76 10.53 13.59
N ALA A 209 -9.70 11.03 14.39
CA ALA A 209 -9.46 11.42 15.78
C ALA A 209 -9.12 10.22 16.69
N LEU A 210 -9.79 9.08 16.50
CA LEU A 210 -9.42 7.82 17.18
C LEU A 210 -8.01 7.37 16.82
N THR A 211 -7.64 7.38 15.54
CA THR A 211 -6.27 7.03 15.14
C THR A 211 -5.25 8.04 15.67
N GLU A 212 -5.55 9.34 15.66
CA GLU A 212 -4.64 10.35 16.20
C GLU A 212 -4.47 10.21 17.72
N ALA A 213 -5.52 9.85 18.47
CA ALA A 213 -5.42 9.53 19.90
C ALA A 213 -4.52 8.30 20.16
N ILE A 214 -4.69 7.22 19.38
CA ILE A 214 -3.81 6.04 19.41
C ILE A 214 -2.35 6.43 19.12
N LEU A 215 -2.11 7.22 18.07
CA LEU A 215 -0.78 7.72 17.71
C LEU A 215 -0.20 8.66 18.79
N ALA A 216 -1.01 9.54 19.39
CA ALA A 216 -0.60 10.44 20.46
C ALA A 216 -0.22 9.68 21.75
N ARG A 217 -1.00 8.66 22.13
CA ARG A 217 -0.67 7.76 23.24
C ARG A 217 0.62 7.01 22.97
N ASN A 218 0.72 6.32 21.83
CA ASN A 218 1.86 5.45 21.55
C ASN A 218 3.16 6.23 21.30
N ARG A 219 3.12 7.46 20.78
CA ARG A 219 4.32 8.32 20.73
C ARG A 219 4.86 8.68 22.12
N LYS A 220 3.99 9.00 23.09
CA LYS A 220 4.42 9.24 24.48
C LYS A 220 5.10 8.01 25.08
N LEU A 221 4.58 6.83 24.81
CA LEU A 221 5.17 5.57 25.28
C LEU A 221 6.50 5.26 24.55
N LEU A 222 6.55 5.41 23.22
CA LEU A 222 7.76 5.15 22.45
C LEU A 222 8.91 6.14 22.75
N ALA A 223 8.60 7.36 23.20
CA ALA A 223 9.61 8.29 23.73
C ALA A 223 10.34 7.76 24.99
N ASP A 224 9.76 6.76 25.68
CA ASP A 224 10.39 6.06 26.81
C ASP A 224 10.80 4.61 26.49
N SER A 225 10.82 4.24 25.21
CA SER A 225 11.26 2.90 24.80
C SER A 225 12.78 2.72 24.95
N GLN A 226 13.20 1.57 25.50
CA GLN A 226 14.60 1.18 25.68
C GLN A 226 15.11 0.26 24.56
N SER A 227 14.22 -0.52 23.93
CA SER A 227 14.54 -1.35 22.76
C SER A 227 13.29 -1.55 21.91
N MET A 228 13.47 -1.58 20.58
CA MET A 228 12.39 -1.78 19.62
C MET A 228 12.78 -2.76 18.50
N THR A 229 11.83 -3.62 18.14
CA THR A 229 11.87 -4.49 16.96
C THR A 229 10.88 -3.97 15.93
N LEU A 230 11.29 -3.84 14.67
CA LEU A 230 10.36 -3.68 13.55
C LEU A 230 10.06 -5.03 12.91
N LEU A 231 8.83 -5.20 12.43
CA LEU A 231 8.42 -6.34 11.61
C LEU A 231 7.88 -5.82 10.28
N ARG A 232 8.40 -6.35 9.18
CA ARG A 232 8.18 -5.82 7.83
C ARG A 232 7.86 -6.93 6.84
N ASP A 233 6.92 -6.66 5.95
CA ASP A 233 6.41 -7.56 4.89
C ASP A 233 6.05 -6.70 3.66
N GLU A 234 6.69 -6.97 2.52
CA GLU A 234 6.31 -6.44 1.21
C GLU A 234 5.38 -7.42 0.48
N ARG A 235 4.09 -7.08 0.46
CA ARG A 235 3.06 -7.89 -0.16
C ARG A 235 2.31 -7.14 -1.27
N LYS A 236 2.51 -7.62 -2.50
CA LYS A 236 1.83 -7.16 -3.73
C LYS A 236 2.02 -5.66 -4.02
N GLY A 237 3.23 -5.14 -3.81
CA GLY A 237 3.56 -3.73 -4.02
C GLY A 237 3.12 -2.82 -2.87
N LYS A 238 2.97 -3.37 -1.66
CA LYS A 238 2.64 -2.62 -0.44
C LYS A 238 3.54 -3.10 0.70
N LEU A 239 4.13 -2.16 1.43
CA LEU A 239 4.95 -2.40 2.60
C LEU A 239 4.14 -2.12 3.86
N LEU A 240 4.00 -3.11 4.73
CA LEU A 240 3.44 -2.95 6.06
C LEU A 240 4.57 -2.96 7.10
N VAL A 241 4.61 -1.97 8.00
CA VAL A 241 5.61 -1.88 9.07
C VAL A 241 4.92 -1.89 10.43
N ARG A 242 5.10 -2.98 11.19
CA ARG A 242 4.75 -3.07 12.61
C ARG A 242 5.96 -2.78 13.50
N PHE A 243 5.68 -2.43 14.75
CA PHE A 243 6.70 -2.35 15.80
C PHE A 243 6.28 -3.12 17.04
N ARG A 244 7.27 -3.66 17.76
CA ARG A 244 7.18 -4.03 19.18
C ARG A 244 8.28 -3.32 19.94
N ALA A 245 7.91 -2.49 20.90
CA ALA A 245 8.82 -1.76 21.76
C ALA A 245 8.71 -2.25 23.21
N VAL A 246 9.78 -2.02 23.97
CA VAL A 246 9.86 -2.31 25.41
C VAL A 246 10.24 -1.03 26.13
N LEU A 247 9.49 -0.67 27.17
CA LEU A 247 9.70 0.54 27.96
C LEU A 247 10.71 0.30 29.09
N ARG A 248 11.17 1.34 29.79
CA ARG A 248 12.15 1.21 30.88
C ARG A 248 11.68 0.33 32.05
N ASP A 249 10.37 0.17 32.22
CA ASP A 249 9.76 -0.70 33.23
C ASP A 249 9.58 -2.16 32.76
N LEU A 250 10.17 -2.51 31.60
CA LEU A 250 10.06 -3.79 30.90
C LEU A 250 8.63 -4.18 30.44
N SER A 251 7.66 -3.26 30.45
CA SER A 251 6.39 -3.46 29.75
C SER A 251 6.59 -3.42 28.23
N THR A 252 5.74 -4.12 27.46
CA THR A 252 5.85 -4.14 26.00
C THR A 252 4.63 -3.51 25.32
N VAL A 253 4.89 -2.56 24.41
CA VAL A 253 3.89 -1.92 23.55
C VAL A 253 4.05 -2.47 22.13
N SER A 254 2.97 -2.69 21.38
CA SER A 254 3.06 -3.04 19.96
C SER A 254 2.00 -2.33 19.14
N GLY A 255 2.36 -1.99 17.90
CA GLY A 255 1.56 -1.14 17.03
C GLY A 255 1.94 -1.29 15.56
N CYS A 256 1.55 -0.31 14.77
CA CYS A 256 1.85 -0.21 13.34
C CYS A 256 2.25 1.22 12.98
N PHE A 257 3.36 1.39 12.26
CA PHE A 257 3.75 2.68 11.68
C PHE A 257 2.94 3.01 10.41
N GLY A 258 2.40 1.99 9.73
CA GLY A 258 1.44 2.15 8.65
C GLY A 258 1.72 1.23 7.45
N LEU A 259 0.98 1.49 6.37
CA LEU A 259 1.03 0.79 5.10
C LEU A 259 1.34 1.79 3.97
N LEU A 260 2.36 1.51 3.14
CA LEU A 260 2.74 2.38 2.02
C LEU A 260 2.94 1.57 0.73
N PRO A 261 2.45 2.02 -0.44
CA PRO A 261 2.78 1.37 -1.71
C PRO A 261 4.28 1.48 -2.03
N VAL A 262 4.87 0.40 -2.54
CA VAL A 262 6.31 0.27 -2.87
C VAL A 262 6.52 -0.48 -4.19
N SER A 263 7.71 -0.35 -4.77
CA SER A 263 8.09 -1.03 -6.01
C SER A 263 8.70 -2.43 -5.81
N GLY A 264 8.76 -2.95 -4.58
CA GLY A 264 9.45 -4.19 -4.23
C GLY A 264 10.98 -4.12 -4.26
N SER A 265 11.56 -3.00 -4.69
CA SER A 265 13.01 -2.76 -4.66
C SER A 265 13.51 -2.37 -3.27
N ALA A 266 14.74 -2.74 -2.93
CA ALA A 266 15.33 -2.50 -1.61
C ALA A 266 15.34 -1.01 -1.22
N ASP A 267 15.71 -0.13 -2.15
CA ASP A 267 15.74 1.33 -1.94
C ASP A 267 14.33 1.87 -1.65
N SER A 268 13.31 1.34 -2.37
CA SER A 268 11.91 1.69 -2.16
C SER A 268 11.35 1.18 -0.84
N ILE A 269 11.86 0.05 -0.32
CA ILE A 269 11.45 -0.53 0.96
C ILE A 269 12.09 0.24 2.13
N ALA A 270 13.38 0.57 2.01
CA ALA A 270 14.09 1.41 2.98
C ALA A 270 13.45 2.81 3.07
N SER A 271 13.32 3.51 1.93
CA SER A 271 12.72 4.84 1.86
C SER A 271 11.26 4.86 2.35
N ALA A 272 10.47 3.81 2.06
CA ALA A 272 9.11 3.68 2.60
C ALA A 272 9.08 3.45 4.12
N THR A 273 10.01 2.67 4.66
CA THR A 273 10.14 2.44 6.11
C THR A 273 10.44 3.76 6.83
N ASP A 274 11.44 4.51 6.37
CA ASP A 274 11.78 5.83 6.92
C ASP A 274 10.64 6.86 6.73
N THR A 275 9.95 6.86 5.57
CA THR A 275 8.76 7.69 5.34
C THR A 275 7.61 7.37 6.31
N LEU A 276 7.42 6.10 6.67
CA LEU A 276 6.42 5.66 7.64
C LEU A 276 6.80 6.08 9.07
N MET A 277 8.08 6.00 9.45
CA MET A 277 8.57 6.50 10.74
C MET A 277 8.40 8.02 10.86
N GLU A 278 8.72 8.78 9.80
CA GLU A 278 8.51 10.23 9.74
C GLU A 278 7.02 10.59 9.80
N ALA A 279 6.17 9.87 9.05
CA ALA A 279 4.72 10.04 9.12
C ALA A 279 4.16 9.79 10.53
N TYR A 280 4.64 8.75 11.21
CA TYR A 280 4.27 8.43 12.58
C TYR A 280 4.70 9.52 13.56
N CYS A 281 5.90 10.08 13.38
CA CYS A 281 6.43 11.18 14.20
C CYS A 281 5.83 12.57 13.85
N THR A 282 4.83 12.66 12.97
CA THR A 282 4.18 13.94 12.58
C THR A 282 2.82 14.11 13.27
N PRO A 283 2.67 15.03 14.25
CA PRO A 283 1.37 15.29 14.89
C PRO A 283 0.33 15.87 13.94
N MET A 284 -0.92 15.43 14.10
CA MET A 284 -2.09 15.91 13.35
C MET A 284 -1.94 15.76 11.82
N ARG A 285 -1.14 14.78 11.35
CA ARG A 285 -0.82 14.59 9.93
C ARG A 285 -2.05 14.29 9.06
N GLN A 286 -2.14 14.99 7.92
CA GLN A 286 -3.22 14.92 6.94
C GLN A 286 -4.62 15.00 7.60
N PRO A 287 -4.99 16.15 8.21
CA PRO A 287 -6.27 16.30 8.90
C PRO A 287 -7.45 16.26 7.91
N PRO A 288 -8.65 15.82 8.35
CA PRO A 288 -9.80 15.67 7.45
C PRO A 288 -10.22 16.98 6.79
N ARG A 289 -10.81 16.88 5.59
CA ARG A 289 -11.32 18.05 4.85
C ARG A 289 -12.23 18.92 5.75
N ALA A 290 -12.06 20.23 5.63
CA ALA A 290 -12.67 21.24 6.49
C ALA A 290 -12.38 21.06 8.01
N SER A 291 -11.16 20.66 8.39
CA SER A 291 -10.58 20.96 9.70
C SER A 291 -10.16 22.43 9.80
N CYS A 292 -10.02 22.95 11.02
CA CYS A 292 -9.19 24.13 11.33
C CYS A 292 -7.78 23.74 11.82
N VAL A 293 -7.59 22.51 12.32
CA VAL A 293 -6.26 21.94 12.62
C VAL A 293 -5.37 21.91 11.38
N THR A 294 -4.15 22.42 11.54
CA THR A 294 -3.02 22.29 10.62
C THR A 294 -2.14 21.10 11.00
N GLU A 295 -1.44 20.53 10.03
CA GLU A 295 -0.42 19.51 10.26
C GLU A 295 0.80 20.13 10.98
N SER A 296 1.31 19.46 12.01
CA SER A 296 2.48 19.91 12.77
C SER A 296 3.78 19.51 12.07
N SER A 297 4.90 20.13 12.46
CA SER A 297 6.24 19.65 12.07
C SER A 297 6.53 18.25 12.64
N VAL A 298 7.34 17.47 11.93
CA VAL A 298 7.86 16.19 12.41
C VAL A 298 8.60 16.37 13.73
N ASP A 299 8.29 15.54 14.73
CA ASP A 299 9.07 15.44 15.97
C ASP A 299 10.41 14.75 15.68
N GLN A 300 11.44 15.57 15.45
CA GLN A 300 12.79 15.10 15.14
C GLN A 300 13.46 14.41 16.33
N ALA A 301 13.13 14.81 17.57
CA ALA A 301 13.69 14.20 18.77
C ALA A 301 13.15 12.77 18.94
N LEU A 302 11.84 12.59 18.80
CA LEU A 302 11.23 11.26 18.78
C LEU A 302 11.74 10.43 17.60
N LEU A 303 11.76 10.98 16.38
CA LEU A 303 12.23 10.26 15.19
C LEU A 303 13.67 9.76 15.34
N GLN A 304 14.56 10.60 15.88
CA GLN A 304 15.94 10.22 16.17
C GLN A 304 16.00 9.14 17.26
N HIS A 305 15.21 9.27 18.33
CA HIS A 305 15.10 8.24 19.37
C HIS A 305 14.63 6.90 18.82
N LEU A 306 13.57 6.88 18.00
CA LEU A 306 13.09 5.65 17.35
C LEU A 306 14.20 5.02 16.48
N ARG A 307 14.85 5.82 15.62
CA ARG A 307 15.95 5.39 14.75
C ARG A 307 17.15 4.82 15.52
N GLN A 308 17.42 5.29 16.73
CA GLN A 308 18.46 4.76 17.62
C GLN A 308 18.02 3.51 18.39
N THR A 309 16.74 3.43 18.74
CA THR A 309 16.15 2.39 19.60
C THR A 309 15.73 1.13 18.85
N VAL A 310 15.59 1.18 17.51
CA VAL A 310 15.44 -0.06 16.71
C VAL A 310 16.75 -0.86 16.74
N THR A 311 16.70 -2.01 17.43
CA THR A 311 17.82 -2.95 17.57
C THR A 311 17.66 -4.16 16.63
N ILE A 312 16.44 -4.49 16.22
CA ILE A 312 16.11 -5.67 15.42
C ILE A 312 15.12 -5.29 14.31
N ILE A 313 15.33 -5.83 13.10
CA ILE A 313 14.30 -5.86 12.05
C ILE A 313 14.08 -7.31 11.63
N VAL A 314 12.82 -7.74 11.73
CA VAL A 314 12.31 -9.05 11.30
C VAL A 314 11.65 -8.91 9.93
N THR A 315 11.98 -9.83 9.04
CA THR A 315 11.58 -9.83 7.61
C THR A 315 11.27 -11.26 7.18
N ASP A 316 10.47 -11.44 6.12
CA ASP A 316 10.21 -12.73 5.43
C ASP A 316 11.45 -13.38 4.75
N ALA A 317 12.64 -12.84 5.00
CA ALA A 317 13.92 -13.19 4.40
C ALA A 317 14.03 -12.94 2.88
N ALA A 318 13.09 -12.22 2.23
CA ALA A 318 13.24 -11.81 0.84
C ALA A 318 14.52 -10.98 0.62
N ALA A 319 15.21 -11.19 -0.50
CA ALA A 319 16.50 -10.52 -0.75
C ALA A 319 16.39 -8.98 -0.79
N SER A 320 15.29 -8.44 -1.32
CA SER A 320 15.03 -6.99 -1.33
C SER A 320 14.82 -6.42 0.09
N GLU A 321 14.17 -7.17 0.98
CA GLU A 321 13.97 -6.85 2.39
C GLU A 321 15.31 -6.87 3.16
N GLN A 322 16.10 -7.94 3.03
CA GLN A 322 17.41 -8.04 3.68
C GLN A 322 18.34 -6.91 3.24
N ILE A 323 18.41 -6.64 1.93
CA ILE A 323 19.20 -5.53 1.38
C ILE A 323 18.67 -4.19 1.88
N ALA A 324 17.35 -3.95 1.92
CA ALA A 324 16.77 -2.70 2.42
C ALA A 324 17.23 -2.38 3.85
N THR A 325 17.30 -3.40 4.70
CA THR A 325 17.81 -3.25 6.06
C THR A 325 19.32 -2.94 6.10
N ASP A 326 20.13 -3.52 5.21
CA ASP A 326 21.56 -3.17 5.11
C ASP A 326 21.82 -1.77 4.51
N LEU A 327 20.91 -1.23 3.67
CA LEU A 327 20.91 0.18 3.29
C LEU A 327 20.69 1.06 4.54
N GLN A 328 19.65 0.78 5.33
CA GLN A 328 19.32 1.55 6.54
C GLN A 328 20.38 1.43 7.64
N ARG A 329 21.19 0.36 7.65
CA ARG A 329 22.36 0.22 8.54
C ARG A 329 23.59 1.01 8.06
N GLY A 330 23.58 1.50 6.83
CA GLY A 330 24.74 2.14 6.20
C GLY A 330 25.83 1.14 5.78
N ARG A 331 25.51 -0.16 5.64
CA ARG A 331 26.46 -1.20 5.23
C ARG A 331 26.72 -1.25 3.72
N ARG A 332 25.94 -0.52 2.93
CA ARG A 332 26.19 -0.26 1.50
C ARG A 332 26.49 1.22 1.29
N GLU A 333 27.77 1.54 1.11
CA GLU A 333 28.27 2.92 0.83
C GLU A 333 27.68 3.56 -0.44
N PHE A 334 27.10 2.75 -1.33
CA PHE A 334 26.61 3.18 -2.65
C PHE A 334 25.19 3.75 -2.67
N ALA A 335 24.53 3.85 -1.51
CA ALA A 335 23.10 4.14 -1.40
C ALA A 335 22.76 5.62 -1.19
N ASP A 336 23.55 6.34 -0.40
CA ASP A 336 23.23 7.70 0.01
C ASP A 336 24.49 8.52 0.35
N GLU A 337 24.50 9.79 -0.03
CA GLU A 337 25.67 10.68 0.09
C GLU A 337 25.97 11.11 1.52
N SER A 338 25.01 10.90 2.44
CA SER A 338 25.16 11.19 3.86
C SER A 338 26.13 10.23 4.56
N GLY A 339 26.32 9.00 4.05
CA GLY A 339 27.06 7.93 4.70
C GLY A 339 26.51 7.49 6.07
N GLN A 340 25.38 8.04 6.51
CA GLN A 340 24.79 7.79 7.82
C GLN A 340 23.50 6.99 7.66
N GLY A 341 23.61 5.67 7.67
CA GLY A 341 22.46 4.78 7.74
C GLY A 341 21.50 5.18 8.86
N THR A 342 20.21 5.25 8.55
CA THR A 342 19.15 5.75 9.45
C THR A 342 18.99 4.93 10.72
N MET A 343 19.37 3.64 10.73
CA MET A 343 19.25 2.73 11.87
C MET A 343 20.50 1.86 12.05
N LYS A 344 21.63 2.49 12.40
CA LYS A 344 22.97 1.85 12.53
C LYS A 344 23.02 0.67 13.51
N ASN A 345 22.19 0.70 14.55
CA ASN A 345 22.17 -0.30 15.63
C ASN A 345 21.52 -1.64 15.23
N VAL A 346 20.86 -1.70 14.07
CA VAL A 346 20.03 -2.84 13.67
C VAL A 346 20.84 -4.13 13.48
N ARG A 347 20.25 -5.23 13.96
CA ARG A 347 20.58 -6.61 13.59
C ARG A 347 19.46 -7.17 12.71
N ILE A 348 19.84 -7.73 11.56
CA ILE A 348 18.89 -8.46 10.70
C ILE A 348 18.62 -9.81 11.36
N VAL A 349 17.34 -10.16 11.49
CA VAL A 349 16.91 -11.51 11.83
C VAL A 349 15.94 -11.99 10.75
N GLY A 350 16.47 -12.72 9.77
CA GLY A 350 15.64 -13.61 8.97
C GLY A 350 15.21 -14.77 9.87
N SER A 351 13.90 -14.94 10.06
CA SER A 351 13.31 -15.98 10.92
C SER A 351 13.82 -17.38 10.57
N GLU A 352 14.05 -17.64 9.28
CA GLU A 352 14.48 -18.94 8.77
C GLU A 352 15.97 -19.24 8.99
N ALA A 353 16.82 -18.21 9.13
CA ALA A 353 18.26 -18.40 9.14
C ALA A 353 18.77 -19.16 10.39
N ALA A 354 18.14 -18.95 11.54
CA ALA A 354 18.63 -19.50 12.81
C ALA A 354 18.45 -21.03 12.91
N TRP A 355 17.30 -21.56 12.50
CA TRP A 355 17.07 -23.01 12.49
C TRP A 355 17.89 -23.68 11.38
N ALA A 356 18.00 -23.06 10.21
CA ALA A 356 18.81 -23.60 9.11
C ALA A 356 20.29 -23.72 9.51
N ILE A 357 20.85 -22.75 10.26
CA ILE A 357 22.22 -22.83 10.79
C ILE A 357 22.37 -23.93 11.86
N GLN A 358 21.37 -24.14 12.73
CA GLN A 358 21.43 -25.21 13.74
C GLN A 358 21.28 -26.60 13.12
N LEU A 359 20.33 -26.79 12.20
CA LEU A 359 20.18 -28.03 11.43
C LEU A 359 21.46 -28.36 10.66
N ARG A 360 22.05 -27.37 9.96
CA ARG A 360 23.28 -27.50 9.17
C ARG A 360 24.54 -27.81 10.00
N ARG A 361 24.53 -27.49 11.30
CA ARG A 361 25.62 -27.84 12.24
C ARG A 361 25.45 -29.20 12.90
N ASN A 362 24.22 -29.62 13.06
CA ASN A 362 23.87 -30.88 13.70
C ASN A 362 23.31 -31.87 12.66
N PHE A 363 23.77 -31.80 11.41
CA PHE A 363 23.24 -32.58 10.29
C PHE A 363 23.85 -33.99 10.30
N SER A 364 23.03 -35.01 10.08
CA SER A 364 23.46 -36.42 10.10
C SER A 364 22.63 -37.24 9.12
N ALA A 365 23.07 -38.47 8.85
CA ALA A 365 22.39 -39.40 7.95
C ALA A 365 20.93 -39.65 8.35
N TYR A 366 20.69 -40.03 9.60
CA TYR A 366 19.36 -40.10 10.22
C TYR A 366 18.51 -38.86 9.96
N LYS A 367 19.05 -37.65 10.16
CA LYS A 367 18.28 -36.42 9.92
C LYS A 367 18.00 -36.18 8.44
N ALA A 368 18.89 -36.60 7.54
CA ALA A 368 18.68 -36.48 6.12
C ALA A 368 17.55 -37.40 5.63
N VAL A 369 17.52 -38.66 6.08
CA VAL A 369 16.41 -39.60 5.82
C VAL A 369 15.11 -39.11 6.44
N LEU A 370 15.15 -38.65 7.69
CA LEU A 370 13.95 -38.15 8.38
C LEU A 370 13.41 -36.85 7.74
N LEU A 371 14.28 -36.02 7.14
CA LEU A 371 13.86 -34.86 6.33
C LEU A 371 13.17 -35.26 5.02
N THR A 372 13.61 -36.33 4.34
CA THR A 372 12.92 -36.79 3.13
C THR A 372 11.60 -37.47 3.48
N MET A 373 11.55 -38.27 4.55
CA MET A 373 10.30 -38.86 5.02
C MET A 373 9.31 -37.79 5.49
N ALA A 374 9.80 -36.72 6.15
CA ALA A 374 8.98 -35.55 6.49
C ALA A 374 8.50 -34.77 5.26
N ALA A 375 9.26 -34.76 4.15
CA ALA A 375 8.82 -34.18 2.89
C ALA A 375 7.71 -35.03 2.22
N ASP A 376 7.85 -36.36 2.23
CA ASP A 376 6.81 -37.29 1.77
C ASP A 376 5.53 -37.17 2.61
N ALA A 377 5.65 -37.09 3.93
CA ALA A 377 4.54 -36.82 4.85
C ALA A 377 3.89 -35.45 4.57
N CYS A 378 4.69 -34.41 4.35
CA CYS A 378 4.18 -33.09 3.97
C CYS A 378 3.47 -33.12 2.62
N ALA A 379 3.85 -33.98 1.66
CA ALA A 379 3.15 -34.10 0.38
C ALA A 379 1.72 -34.63 0.61
N ILE A 380 1.56 -35.80 1.24
CA ILE A 380 0.24 -36.38 1.50
C ILE A 380 -0.63 -35.49 2.41
N SER A 381 -0.01 -34.77 3.35
CA SER A 381 -0.71 -33.77 4.17
C SER A 381 -1.17 -32.55 3.38
N ASN A 382 -0.35 -32.01 2.47
CA ASN A 382 -0.77 -30.88 1.62
C ASN A 382 -1.95 -31.29 0.72
N ASP A 383 -1.92 -32.48 0.14
CA ASP A 383 -3.01 -32.97 -0.71
C ASP A 383 -4.29 -33.23 0.09
N TYR A 384 -4.22 -33.80 1.29
CA TYR A 384 -5.40 -33.87 2.17
C TYR A 384 -5.95 -32.48 2.51
N THR A 385 -5.11 -31.49 2.85
CA THR A 385 -5.60 -30.12 3.11
C THR A 385 -6.23 -29.44 1.89
N ARG A 386 -5.76 -29.73 0.66
CA ARG A 386 -6.36 -29.24 -0.59
C ARG A 386 -7.74 -29.82 -0.86
N GLU A 387 -8.00 -31.04 -0.42
CA GLU A 387 -9.33 -31.65 -0.46
C GLU A 387 -10.24 -31.03 0.62
N CYS A 388 -9.73 -30.80 1.83
CA CYS A 388 -10.46 -30.11 2.91
C CYS A 388 -10.86 -28.67 2.58
N ASP A 389 -10.08 -27.96 1.75
CA ASP A 389 -10.35 -26.58 1.32
C ASP A 389 -11.43 -26.49 0.21
N GLN A 390 -11.96 -27.60 -0.30
CA GLN A 390 -12.99 -27.60 -1.35
C GLN A 390 -14.39 -27.38 -0.76
N GLU A 391 -14.90 -26.14 -0.90
CA GLU A 391 -16.23 -25.70 -0.41
C GLU A 391 -17.43 -26.54 -0.93
N GLY A 392 -17.23 -27.37 -1.97
CA GLY A 392 -18.25 -28.28 -2.52
C GLY A 392 -18.16 -29.73 -2.08
N MET A 393 -17.21 -30.10 -1.20
CA MET A 393 -17.02 -31.48 -0.77
C MET A 393 -18.04 -31.88 0.31
N ASP A 394 -18.76 -32.98 0.09
CA ASP A 394 -19.66 -33.52 1.12
C ASP A 394 -18.91 -34.30 2.21
N VAL A 395 -19.58 -34.58 3.32
CA VAL A 395 -18.99 -35.23 4.50
C VAL A 395 -18.53 -36.67 4.20
N ALA A 396 -19.21 -37.41 3.32
CA ALA A 396 -18.80 -38.77 2.97
C ALA A 396 -17.56 -38.76 2.06
N GLN A 397 -17.46 -37.81 1.13
CA GLN A 397 -16.24 -37.58 0.35
C GLN A 397 -15.06 -37.17 1.24
N LEU A 398 -15.27 -36.21 2.16
CA LEU A 398 -14.24 -35.78 3.10
C LEU A 398 -13.76 -36.95 3.99
N ASN A 399 -14.69 -37.78 4.47
CA ASN A 399 -14.40 -39.00 5.23
C ASN A 399 -13.57 -40.01 4.41
N LEU A 400 -13.91 -40.22 3.14
CA LEU A 400 -13.15 -41.09 2.24
C LEU A 400 -11.73 -40.54 1.96
N ARG A 401 -11.58 -39.21 1.83
CA ARG A 401 -10.26 -38.55 1.71
C ARG A 401 -9.43 -38.68 2.98
N ALA A 402 -10.06 -38.58 4.16
CA ALA A 402 -9.40 -38.77 5.43
C ALA A 402 -8.90 -40.22 5.60
N GLN A 403 -9.72 -41.21 5.24
CA GLN A 403 -9.31 -42.63 5.21
C GLN A 403 -8.17 -42.87 4.21
N HIS A 404 -8.22 -42.26 3.02
CA HIS A 404 -7.15 -42.35 2.02
C HIS A 404 -5.84 -41.74 2.52
N PHE A 405 -5.88 -40.58 3.19
CA PHE A 405 -4.71 -39.94 3.81
C PHE A 405 -4.07 -40.86 4.87
N ILE A 406 -4.88 -41.46 5.75
CA ILE A 406 -4.39 -42.43 6.75
C ILE A 406 -3.79 -43.67 6.09
N SER A 407 -4.47 -44.27 5.11
CA SER A 407 -3.96 -45.43 4.39
C SER A 407 -2.64 -45.13 3.69
N SER A 408 -2.49 -43.91 3.15
CA SER A 408 -1.23 -43.43 2.55
C SER A 408 -0.12 -43.30 3.59
N ALA A 409 -0.40 -42.71 4.76
CA ALA A 409 0.58 -42.58 5.84
C ALA A 409 1.04 -43.97 6.36
N ARG A 410 0.11 -44.90 6.56
CA ARG A 410 0.41 -46.29 6.97
C ARG A 410 1.29 -47.00 5.93
N ALA A 411 0.90 -46.97 4.66
CA ALA A 411 1.69 -47.59 3.59
C ALA A 411 3.12 -47.03 3.53
N LEU A 412 3.28 -45.71 3.60
CA LEU A 412 4.59 -45.07 3.53
C LEU A 412 5.47 -45.41 4.75
N PHE A 413 4.96 -45.26 5.97
CA PHE A 413 5.80 -45.24 7.18
C PHE A 413 5.65 -46.46 8.11
N VAL A 414 4.47 -47.08 8.19
CA VAL A 414 4.25 -48.29 9.00
C VAL A 414 4.68 -49.53 8.20
N GLU A 415 4.21 -49.65 6.96
CA GLU A 415 4.60 -50.73 6.02
C GLU A 415 5.93 -50.45 5.30
N ARG A 416 6.56 -49.30 5.60
CA ARG A 416 7.86 -48.87 5.07
C ARG A 416 7.95 -48.70 3.54
N GLN A 417 6.81 -48.63 2.85
CA GLN A 417 6.77 -48.51 1.38
C GLN A 417 7.32 -47.17 0.85
N VAL A 418 7.58 -46.17 1.71
CA VAL A 418 8.26 -44.92 1.30
C VAL A 418 9.63 -45.17 0.67
N CYS A 419 10.29 -46.30 0.98
CA CYS A 419 11.57 -46.68 0.37
C CYS A 419 11.43 -47.36 -1.01
N THR A 420 10.24 -47.83 -1.39
CA THR A 420 9.99 -48.63 -2.61
C THR A 420 9.08 -47.94 -3.62
N LEU A 421 8.13 -47.12 -3.16
CA LEU A 421 7.27 -46.26 -3.99
C LEU A 421 8.01 -45.00 -4.47
N PRO A 422 7.65 -44.40 -5.62
CA PRO A 422 8.19 -43.11 -6.04
C PRO A 422 7.93 -42.03 -4.97
N SER A 423 9.00 -41.51 -4.37
CA SER A 423 8.96 -40.67 -3.17
C SER A 423 10.27 -39.88 -3.04
N PHE A 424 10.27 -38.79 -2.26
CA PHE A 424 11.49 -38.05 -1.95
C PHE A 424 12.50 -38.92 -1.21
N THR A 425 12.05 -39.83 -0.34
CA THR A 425 12.93 -40.75 0.39
C THR A 425 13.55 -41.81 -0.52
N LYS A 426 12.81 -42.37 -1.49
CA LYS A 426 13.37 -43.31 -2.47
C LYS A 426 14.35 -42.62 -3.42
N ASP A 427 14.01 -41.45 -3.93
CA ASP A 427 14.88 -40.67 -4.82
C ASP A 427 16.16 -40.18 -4.10
N PHE A 428 16.11 -40.10 -2.78
CA PHE A 428 17.26 -39.85 -1.91
C PHE A 428 18.09 -41.13 -1.67
N LEU A 429 17.47 -42.21 -1.21
CA LEU A 429 18.13 -43.49 -0.90
C LEU A 429 18.67 -44.23 -2.14
N SER A 430 18.15 -43.96 -3.33
CA SER A 430 18.69 -44.50 -4.59
C SER A 430 20.04 -43.90 -5.00
N ARG A 431 20.44 -42.77 -4.39
CA ARG A 431 21.73 -42.12 -4.65
C ARG A 431 22.83 -42.90 -3.92
N LYS A 432 23.72 -43.52 -4.70
CA LYS A 432 24.90 -44.23 -4.19
C LYS A 432 26.00 -43.30 -3.68
N GLU A 433 25.88 -42.00 -3.94
CA GLU A 433 26.86 -40.97 -3.60
C GLU A 433 26.59 -40.39 -2.20
N PRO A 434 27.65 -40.09 -1.42
CA PRO A 434 27.51 -39.45 -0.12
C PRO A 434 26.93 -38.04 -0.26
N VAL A 435 25.97 -37.71 0.61
CA VAL A 435 25.32 -36.39 0.60
C VAL A 435 26.30 -35.37 1.15
N THR A 436 26.85 -34.54 0.27
CA THR A 436 27.84 -33.54 0.65
C THR A 436 27.15 -32.29 1.19
N VAL A 437 27.30 -32.03 2.50
CA VAL A 437 26.77 -30.84 3.17
C VAL A 437 27.92 -29.95 3.61
N MET A 438 27.97 -28.71 3.10
CA MET A 438 28.97 -27.75 3.53
C MET A 438 28.70 -27.30 4.97
N GLN A 439 29.53 -27.65 5.96
CA GLN A 439 29.41 -27.23 7.36
C GLN A 439 30.58 -26.32 7.77
N ASP A 440 30.27 -25.11 8.24
CA ASP A 440 31.22 -24.08 8.70
C ASP A 440 32.45 -23.84 7.78
N GLY A 441 32.31 -24.14 6.48
CA GLY A 441 33.35 -23.97 5.44
C GLY A 441 33.88 -25.28 4.83
N PHE A 442 33.65 -26.42 5.49
CA PHE A 442 34.15 -27.74 5.07
C PHE A 442 33.05 -28.58 4.42
N ALA A 443 33.42 -29.47 3.50
CA ALA A 443 32.51 -30.45 2.93
C ALA A 443 32.38 -31.66 3.86
N LEU A 444 31.20 -31.88 4.46
CA LEU A 444 30.88 -33.07 5.23
C LEU A 444 30.19 -34.10 4.32
N GLU A 445 30.83 -35.24 4.07
CA GLU A 445 30.17 -36.39 3.44
C GLU A 445 29.25 -37.09 4.46
N VAL A 446 27.96 -37.17 4.14
CA VAL A 446 26.98 -37.90 4.94
C VAL A 446 26.57 -39.18 4.20
N ARG A 447 26.86 -40.35 4.79
CA ARG A 447 26.54 -41.67 4.26
C ARG A 447 25.43 -42.30 5.08
N VAL A 448 24.35 -42.73 4.43
CA VAL A 448 23.18 -43.33 5.09
C VAL A 448 23.44 -44.81 5.41
N THR A 449 23.16 -45.21 6.64
CA THR A 449 23.17 -46.62 7.07
C THR A 449 21.74 -47.14 7.25
N SER A 450 21.55 -48.46 7.33
CA SER A 450 20.25 -49.04 7.65
C SER A 450 19.71 -48.56 9.01
N ALA A 451 20.59 -48.39 10.01
CA ALA A 451 20.20 -47.91 11.34
C ALA A 451 19.69 -46.45 11.33
N ASP A 452 20.20 -45.61 10.42
CA ASP A 452 19.64 -44.27 10.20
C ASP A 452 18.21 -44.31 9.65
N ILE A 453 17.92 -45.29 8.78
CA ILE A 453 16.61 -45.50 8.16
C ILE A 453 15.63 -46.11 9.16
N ASP A 454 16.05 -47.12 9.93
CA ASP A 454 15.25 -47.74 11.00
C ASP A 454 14.82 -46.69 12.04
N LYS A 455 15.77 -45.87 12.51
CA LYS A 455 15.49 -44.79 13.46
C LYS A 455 14.61 -43.68 12.88
N ALA A 456 14.70 -43.41 11.57
CA ALA A 456 13.77 -42.49 10.90
C ALA A 456 12.34 -43.07 10.86
N PHE A 457 12.20 -44.38 10.63
CA PHE A 457 10.89 -45.04 10.68
C PHE A 457 10.25 -45.02 12.07
N GLU A 458 11.00 -45.18 13.17
CA GLU A 458 10.46 -45.07 14.54
C GLU A 458 9.66 -43.76 14.73
N VAL A 459 10.28 -42.61 14.41
CA VAL A 459 9.63 -41.29 14.53
C VAL A 459 8.45 -41.13 13.56
N MET A 460 8.55 -41.67 12.34
CA MET A 460 7.48 -41.56 11.35
C MET A 460 6.29 -42.49 11.62
N GLN A 461 6.49 -43.57 12.37
CA GLN A 461 5.42 -44.44 12.87
C GLN A 461 4.66 -43.75 14.02
N GLU A 462 5.35 -43.07 14.94
CA GLU A 462 4.72 -42.21 15.95
C GLU A 462 3.92 -41.07 15.30
N TRP A 463 4.48 -40.40 14.29
CA TRP A 463 3.77 -39.37 13.51
C TRP A 463 2.52 -39.92 12.83
N THR A 464 2.58 -41.14 12.29
CA THR A 464 1.42 -41.79 11.64
C THR A 464 0.33 -42.13 12.65
N ALA A 465 0.69 -42.64 13.83
CA ALA A 465 -0.26 -42.90 14.91
C ALA A 465 -0.94 -41.61 15.39
N LEU A 466 -0.19 -40.50 15.54
CA LEU A 466 -0.77 -39.19 15.86
C LEU A 466 -1.72 -38.70 14.75
N ALA A 467 -1.36 -38.89 13.47
CA ALA A 467 -2.22 -38.52 12.35
C ALA A 467 -3.55 -39.30 12.35
N GLU A 468 -3.52 -40.60 12.67
CA GLU A 468 -4.71 -41.45 12.86
C GLU A 468 -5.61 -40.93 13.97
N GLU A 469 -5.04 -40.67 15.14
CA GLU A 469 -5.76 -40.19 16.33
C GLU A 469 -6.37 -38.80 16.09
N MET A 470 -5.65 -37.91 15.39
CA MET A 470 -6.16 -36.61 14.96
C MET A 470 -7.33 -36.70 13.97
N VAL A 471 -7.25 -37.59 12.97
CA VAL A 471 -8.35 -37.80 12.01
C VAL A 471 -9.58 -38.37 12.71
N ALA A 472 -9.41 -39.38 13.56
CA ALA A 472 -10.50 -40.02 14.31
C ALA A 472 -11.25 -39.03 15.22
N MET A 473 -10.55 -38.13 15.92
CA MET A 473 -11.19 -37.13 16.78
C MET A 473 -12.07 -36.13 16.00
N ASN A 474 -11.66 -35.73 14.80
CA ASN A 474 -12.47 -34.84 13.95
C ASN A 474 -13.71 -35.55 13.40
N PHE A 475 -13.60 -36.85 13.09
CA PHE A 475 -14.71 -37.69 12.66
C PHE A 475 -15.80 -37.81 13.73
N LEU A 476 -15.40 -38.08 14.98
CA LEU A 476 -16.30 -38.16 16.14
C LEU A 476 -16.99 -36.81 16.41
N ALA A 477 -16.25 -35.69 16.37
CA ALA A 477 -16.82 -34.36 16.50
C ALA A 477 -17.81 -34.01 15.38
N GLY A 478 -17.55 -34.47 14.14
CA GLY A 478 -18.45 -34.31 13.00
C GLY A 478 -19.78 -35.08 13.16
N ILE A 479 -19.73 -36.31 13.66
CA ILE A 479 -20.94 -37.12 13.91
C ILE A 479 -21.78 -36.51 15.04
N CYS A 480 -21.15 -36.14 16.16
CA CYS A 480 -21.85 -35.56 17.31
C CYS A 480 -22.39 -34.13 17.11
N SER A 481 -22.10 -33.48 15.97
CA SER A 481 -22.54 -32.11 15.68
C SER A 481 -23.63 -31.98 14.61
N GLN A 482 -24.13 -33.09 14.03
CA GLN A 482 -25.26 -33.01 13.10
C GLN A 482 -26.58 -32.70 13.83
N PRO A 483 -27.31 -31.63 13.45
CA PRO A 483 -28.63 -31.36 14.01
C PRO A 483 -29.68 -32.27 13.35
N LEU A 484 -30.03 -33.38 14.00
CA LEU A 484 -31.23 -34.17 13.68
C LEU A 484 -32.49 -33.32 13.93
N LYS A 485 -32.94 -32.59 12.89
CA LYS A 485 -34.04 -31.62 12.93
C LYS A 485 -35.45 -32.23 13.06
N SER A 486 -35.63 -33.27 13.87
CA SER A 486 -36.96 -33.81 14.19
C SER A 486 -37.00 -34.74 15.42
N PHE A 487 -36.47 -34.32 16.57
CA PHE A 487 -37.00 -34.74 17.89
C PHE A 487 -36.51 -33.79 19.00
N THR A 488 -37.43 -33.25 19.81
CA THR A 488 -37.09 -32.53 21.03
C THR A 488 -36.80 -33.52 22.16
N TYR A 489 -35.52 -33.76 22.43
CA TYR A 489 -35.08 -34.49 23.62
C TYR A 489 -34.12 -33.64 24.45
N VAL A 490 -34.24 -33.78 25.78
CA VAL A 490 -33.38 -33.08 26.75
C VAL A 490 -31.96 -33.60 26.61
N GLN A 491 -30.97 -32.70 26.55
CA GLN A 491 -29.56 -33.09 26.66
C GLN A 491 -29.33 -33.76 28.02
N GLN A 492 -29.09 -35.07 28.03
CA GLN A 492 -28.56 -35.73 29.22
C GLN A 492 -27.11 -35.26 29.46
N PRO A 493 -26.70 -35.04 30.72
CA PRO A 493 -25.32 -34.70 31.02
C PRO A 493 -24.40 -35.86 30.66
N GLU A 494 -23.24 -35.53 30.08
CA GLU A 494 -22.21 -36.50 29.71
C GLU A 494 -21.73 -37.27 30.96
N GLN A 495 -21.67 -38.60 30.87
CA GLN A 495 -21.35 -39.43 32.04
C GLN A 495 -19.90 -39.22 32.49
N PRO A 496 -19.62 -39.20 33.81
CA PRO A 496 -18.30 -38.85 34.32
C PRO A 496 -17.19 -39.80 33.86
N GLU A 497 -17.51 -41.07 33.60
CA GLU A 497 -16.56 -42.04 33.02
C GLU A 497 -16.15 -41.68 31.59
N GLN A 498 -17.07 -41.17 30.77
CA GLN A 498 -16.77 -40.70 29.40
C GLN A 498 -15.92 -39.42 29.42
N ALA A 499 -16.18 -38.53 30.39
CA ALA A 499 -15.37 -37.34 30.62
C ALA A 499 -13.95 -37.69 31.13
N ALA A 500 -13.82 -38.68 32.01
CA ALA A 500 -12.55 -39.18 32.51
C ALA A 500 -11.73 -39.86 31.41
N LEU A 501 -12.33 -40.77 30.64
CA LEU A 501 -11.69 -41.45 29.51
C LEU A 501 -11.21 -40.45 28.45
N ARG A 502 -11.99 -39.39 28.17
CA ARG A 502 -11.57 -38.30 27.28
C ARG A 502 -10.40 -37.49 27.84
N ALA A 503 -10.30 -37.33 29.16
CA ALA A 503 -9.19 -36.61 29.81
C ALA A 503 -7.89 -37.44 29.81
N GLU A 504 -7.97 -38.73 30.13
CA GLU A 504 -6.83 -39.67 30.09
C GLU A 504 -6.29 -39.83 28.66
N MET A 505 -7.18 -39.89 27.67
CA MET A 505 -6.82 -39.84 26.26
C MET A 505 -6.12 -38.52 25.90
N GLN A 506 -6.63 -37.36 26.36
CA GLN A 506 -5.98 -36.06 26.14
C GLN A 506 -4.57 -35.96 26.75
N GLU A 507 -4.34 -36.51 27.94
CA GLU A 507 -3.01 -36.52 28.57
C GLU A 507 -2.03 -37.42 27.80
N THR A 508 -2.49 -38.59 27.37
CA THR A 508 -1.70 -39.53 26.56
C THR A 508 -1.34 -38.92 25.19
N GLN A 509 -2.28 -38.19 24.56
CA GLN A 509 -2.04 -37.42 23.34
C GLN A 509 -0.99 -36.32 23.53
N LEU A 510 -1.06 -35.57 24.63
CA LEU A 510 -0.08 -34.51 24.95
C LEU A 510 1.34 -35.07 25.03
N LYS A 511 1.55 -36.22 25.67
CA LYS A 511 2.88 -36.86 25.78
C LYS A 511 3.42 -37.37 24.44
N LYS A 512 2.56 -37.90 23.56
CA LYS A 512 2.94 -38.26 22.17
C LYS A 512 3.36 -37.02 21.36
N ILE A 513 2.57 -35.95 21.43
CA ILE A 513 2.85 -34.67 20.76
C ILE A 513 4.16 -34.08 21.30
N GLU A 514 4.41 -34.17 22.61
CA GLU A 514 5.64 -33.73 23.26
C GLU A 514 6.87 -34.52 22.76
N MET A 515 6.80 -35.86 22.67
CA MET A 515 7.88 -36.68 22.08
C MET A 515 8.19 -36.29 20.63
N ILE A 516 7.16 -36.16 19.78
CA ILE A 516 7.34 -35.79 18.36
C ILE A 516 7.91 -34.37 18.22
N LEU A 517 7.43 -33.41 19.03
CA LEU A 517 7.98 -32.06 19.06
C LEU A 517 9.42 -32.05 19.60
N GLN A 518 9.76 -32.86 20.59
CA GLN A 518 11.12 -32.98 21.10
C GLN A 518 12.07 -33.58 20.05
N ALA A 519 11.65 -34.63 19.33
CA ALA A 519 12.42 -35.16 18.19
C ALA A 519 12.64 -34.11 17.09
N MET A 520 11.65 -33.25 16.83
CA MET A 520 11.79 -32.10 15.91
C MET A 520 12.74 -31.01 16.46
N VAL A 521 12.70 -30.73 17.76
CA VAL A 521 13.65 -29.81 18.43
C VAL A 521 15.07 -30.36 18.39
N ASP A 522 15.28 -31.66 18.59
CA ASP A 522 16.57 -32.34 18.50
C ASP A 522 17.10 -32.44 17.05
N MET A 523 16.19 -32.46 16.06
CA MET A 523 16.55 -32.19 14.67
C MET A 523 17.13 -30.78 14.46
N GLY A 524 16.70 -29.81 15.27
CA GLY A 524 17.03 -28.38 15.16
C GLY A 524 15.87 -27.53 14.63
N LEU A 525 14.68 -28.12 14.42
CA LEU A 525 13.50 -27.48 13.87
C LEU A 525 12.76 -26.69 14.96
N ARG A 526 13.34 -25.56 15.40
CA ARG A 526 12.70 -24.63 16.37
C ARG A 526 11.31 -24.15 15.90
N HIS A 527 11.03 -24.24 14.60
CA HIS A 527 9.68 -24.19 14.04
C HIS A 527 9.53 -25.28 12.96
N PRO A 528 8.64 -26.26 13.14
CA PRO A 528 8.04 -27.00 12.03
C PRO A 528 7.38 -26.02 11.04
N SER A 529 7.13 -26.46 9.79
CA SER A 529 6.47 -25.58 8.82
C SER A 529 5.13 -25.07 9.35
N GLU A 530 4.79 -23.81 9.06
CA GLU A 530 3.53 -23.22 9.55
C GLU A 530 2.30 -24.03 9.11
N ARG A 531 2.40 -24.81 8.02
CA ARG A 531 1.34 -25.75 7.59
C ARG A 531 1.25 -27.01 8.45
N THR A 532 2.38 -27.59 8.85
CA THR A 532 2.43 -28.75 9.76
C THR A 532 1.82 -28.36 11.12
N LEU A 533 2.16 -27.18 11.63
CA LEU A 533 1.54 -26.62 12.84
C LEU A 533 0.10 -26.15 12.62
N CYS A 534 -0.27 -25.63 11.44
CA CYS A 534 -1.67 -25.31 11.15
C CYS A 534 -2.56 -26.55 11.06
N MET A 535 -2.08 -27.71 10.62
CA MET A 535 -2.85 -28.96 10.74
C MET A 535 -3.10 -29.30 12.22
N ALA A 536 -2.07 -29.22 13.08
CA ALA A 536 -2.24 -29.41 14.52
C ALA A 536 -3.24 -28.42 15.14
N CYS A 537 -3.10 -27.12 14.84
CA CYS A 537 -3.88 -26.07 15.50
C CYS A 537 -5.29 -25.85 14.89
N ALA A 538 -5.47 -25.94 13.57
CA ALA A 538 -6.77 -25.67 12.94
C ALA A 538 -7.83 -26.73 13.29
N LEU A 539 -7.39 -27.99 13.48
CA LEU A 539 -8.25 -29.08 13.90
C LEU A 539 -8.65 -28.97 15.39
N ILE A 540 -7.81 -28.39 16.24
CA ILE A 540 -8.14 -28.10 17.66
C ILE A 540 -9.15 -26.94 17.79
N VAL A 541 -9.11 -25.95 16.89
CA VAL A 541 -9.89 -24.69 17.01
C VAL A 541 -11.38 -24.81 16.62
N ARG A 542 -11.83 -25.96 16.08
CA ARG A 542 -13.25 -26.15 15.67
C ARG A 542 -14.17 -26.80 16.71
N MET A 543 -13.72 -27.07 17.94
CA MET A 543 -14.60 -27.58 19.00
C MET A 543 -15.42 -26.47 19.69
N PRO A 544 -16.76 -26.60 19.82
CA PRO A 544 -17.60 -25.64 20.53
C PRO A 544 -17.49 -25.82 22.06
N LEU A 545 -16.65 -25.01 22.71
CA LEU A 545 -16.52 -24.98 24.17
C LEU A 545 -17.73 -24.30 24.83
N GLN A 546 -18.79 -25.07 25.13
CA GLN A 546 -19.73 -24.69 26.18
C GLN A 546 -19.09 -24.98 27.55
N ALA A 547 -18.90 -23.93 28.36
CA ALA A 547 -18.25 -24.04 29.66
C ALA A 547 -19.26 -24.34 30.78
N PRO A 548 -19.13 -25.46 31.51
CA PRO A 548 -19.79 -25.63 32.80
C PRO A 548 -19.11 -24.77 33.88
N ALA A 549 -19.81 -24.54 35.00
CA ALA A 549 -19.33 -23.67 36.08
C ALA A 549 -18.03 -24.19 36.75
N PRO A 550 -17.14 -23.29 37.21
CA PRO A 550 -15.80 -23.68 37.68
C PRO A 550 -15.82 -24.34 39.06
N GLN A 551 -15.08 -25.44 39.21
CA GLN A 551 -14.59 -25.92 40.51
C GLN A 551 -13.08 -25.70 40.66
N PRO A 552 -12.54 -25.54 41.90
CA PRO A 552 -11.30 -24.78 42.08
C PRO A 552 -9.99 -25.56 41.90
N SER A 553 -10.02 -26.90 41.81
CA SER A 553 -8.84 -27.76 41.93
C SER A 553 -8.20 -28.19 40.60
N ALA A 554 -9.00 -28.44 39.56
CA ALA A 554 -8.54 -29.09 38.32
C ALA A 554 -8.01 -28.13 37.23
N ASN A 555 -8.00 -26.81 37.48
CA ASN A 555 -7.63 -25.80 36.47
C ASN A 555 -6.15 -25.35 36.57
N LYS A 556 -5.34 -26.09 37.32
CA LYS A 556 -3.97 -25.71 37.69
C LYS A 556 -2.96 -26.16 36.62
N ASP A 557 -2.99 -27.45 36.30
CA ASP A 557 -1.97 -28.11 35.48
C ASP A 557 -2.17 -27.81 33.98
N ARG A 558 -3.43 -27.56 33.57
CA ARG A 558 -3.83 -27.20 32.19
C ARG A 558 -3.25 -25.87 31.65
N ILE A 559 -2.66 -25.03 32.51
CA ILE A 559 -2.10 -23.72 32.11
C ILE A 559 -0.57 -23.69 32.09
N GLU A 560 0.11 -24.65 32.74
CA GLU A 560 1.57 -24.64 32.88
C GLU A 560 2.28 -25.09 31.59
N LEU A 561 1.97 -26.29 31.07
CA LEU A 561 2.66 -26.92 29.92
C LEU A 561 2.60 -26.10 28.61
N ALA A 562 1.46 -25.45 28.31
CA ALA A 562 1.33 -24.61 27.09
C ALA A 562 2.23 -23.35 27.10
N GLN A 563 2.90 -23.06 28.22
CA GLN A 563 3.89 -21.98 28.35
C GLN A 563 5.34 -22.49 28.31
N GLU A 564 5.59 -23.80 28.42
CA GLU A 564 6.94 -24.33 28.59
C GLU A 564 7.74 -24.33 27.28
N SER A 565 7.10 -24.54 26.13
CA SER A 565 7.67 -24.32 24.79
C SER A 565 8.06 -22.87 24.48
N ARG A 566 7.81 -21.93 25.42
CA ARG A 566 8.20 -20.50 25.36
C ARG A 566 9.11 -20.08 26.50
N THR A 567 9.72 -21.05 27.20
CA THR A 567 10.63 -20.77 28.32
C THR A 567 11.96 -20.17 27.86
N LEU A 568 12.62 -19.52 28.83
CA LEU A 568 14.02 -19.15 28.71
C LEU A 568 14.86 -20.40 28.96
N ASN A 569 15.49 -20.97 27.92
CA ASN A 569 16.59 -21.91 28.13
C ASN A 569 17.69 -21.16 28.88
N GLY A 570 17.86 -21.50 30.17
CA GLY A 570 18.81 -20.84 31.08
C GLY A 570 20.19 -20.76 30.46
N GLU A 571 20.69 -21.88 29.94
CA GLU A 571 22.00 -21.98 29.29
C GLU A 571 22.20 -21.04 28.10
N ASP A 572 21.20 -20.86 27.23
CA ASP A 572 21.33 -20.00 26.04
C ASP A 572 21.45 -18.53 26.47
N LEU A 573 20.72 -18.12 27.53
CA LEU A 573 20.85 -16.77 28.10
C LEU A 573 22.14 -16.61 28.94
N GLU A 574 22.47 -17.59 29.77
CA GLU A 574 23.69 -17.60 30.60
C GLU A 574 24.97 -17.60 29.76
N ARG A 575 25.05 -18.36 28.67
CA ARG A 575 26.21 -18.30 27.73
C ARG A 575 26.35 -16.92 27.09
N ASN A 576 25.25 -16.26 26.75
CA ASN A 576 25.29 -14.90 26.18
C ASN A 576 25.65 -13.85 27.24
N LEU A 577 25.16 -13.98 28.48
CA LEU A 577 25.50 -13.11 29.59
C LEU A 577 26.94 -13.31 30.09
N ALA A 578 27.44 -14.55 30.13
CA ALA A 578 28.82 -14.87 30.48
C ALA A 578 29.81 -14.23 29.48
N ARG A 579 29.51 -14.30 28.17
CA ARG A 579 30.25 -13.59 27.12
C ARG A 579 30.24 -12.06 27.25
N LEU A 580 29.30 -11.49 28.01
CA LEU A 580 29.19 -10.07 28.29
C LEU A 580 29.69 -9.67 29.69
N GLY A 581 30.15 -10.63 30.52
CA GLY A 581 30.49 -10.39 31.93
C GLY A 581 29.29 -10.16 32.86
N GLN A 582 28.07 -10.38 32.37
CA GLN A 582 26.80 -9.95 32.99
C GLN A 582 26.05 -11.09 33.72
N ALA A 583 26.56 -12.33 33.67
CA ALA A 583 25.94 -13.49 34.31
C ALA A 583 25.61 -13.26 35.80
N ARG A 584 26.48 -12.50 36.52
CA ARG A 584 26.30 -12.17 37.94
C ARG A 584 24.98 -11.44 38.23
N GLU A 585 24.54 -10.51 37.38
CA GLU A 585 23.25 -9.82 37.57
C GLU A 585 22.09 -10.82 37.41
N PHE A 586 22.16 -11.72 36.43
CA PHE A 586 21.11 -12.72 36.19
C PHE A 586 21.02 -13.75 37.31
N THR A 587 22.14 -14.38 37.71
CA THR A 587 22.16 -15.38 38.79
C THR A 587 21.71 -14.80 40.13
N GLN A 588 21.97 -13.51 40.40
CA GLN A 588 21.47 -12.83 41.60
C GLN A 588 19.94 -12.59 41.56
N MET A 589 19.37 -12.43 40.38
CA MET A 589 17.96 -12.06 40.17
C MET A 589 17.05 -13.27 39.91
N GLN A 590 17.59 -14.35 39.34
CA GLN A 590 16.90 -15.60 39.00
C GLN A 590 16.12 -16.22 40.18
N PRO A 591 16.64 -16.29 41.43
CA PRO A 591 15.86 -16.80 42.56
C PRO A 591 14.63 -15.93 42.88
N THR A 592 14.74 -14.60 42.70
CA THR A 592 13.63 -13.67 42.92
C THR A 592 12.57 -13.81 41.84
N ALA A 593 12.97 -13.95 40.57
CA ALA A 593 12.07 -14.19 39.45
C ALA A 593 11.38 -15.56 39.55
N ALA A 594 12.12 -16.62 39.92
CA ALA A 594 11.56 -17.96 40.13
C ALA A 594 10.54 -17.99 41.28
N ALA A 595 10.84 -17.32 42.40
CA ALA A 595 9.92 -17.15 43.51
C ALA A 595 8.64 -16.40 43.06
N LEU A 596 8.77 -15.31 42.29
CA LEU A 596 7.63 -14.52 41.78
C LEU A 596 6.75 -15.29 40.79
N LYS A 597 7.32 -16.13 39.92
CA LYS A 597 6.57 -17.04 39.06
C LYS A 597 5.74 -18.01 39.92
N LYS A 598 6.37 -18.61 40.95
CA LYS A 598 5.74 -19.61 41.81
C LYS A 598 4.73 -19.05 42.81
N SER A 599 4.89 -17.82 43.30
CA SER A 599 4.12 -17.29 44.43
C SER A 599 2.83 -16.56 44.05
N ALA A 600 2.67 -16.13 42.79
CA ALA A 600 1.65 -15.16 42.41
C ALA A 600 1.21 -15.23 40.94
N SER A 601 1.25 -16.44 40.34
CA SER A 601 0.75 -16.76 38.99
C SER A 601 1.15 -15.80 37.85
N HIS A 602 2.27 -15.09 38.02
CA HIS A 602 2.84 -14.22 36.99
C HIS A 602 3.33 -15.03 35.79
N SER A 603 3.15 -14.50 34.58
CA SER A 603 3.88 -15.02 33.42
C SER A 603 5.39 -14.93 33.68
N ASN A 604 6.19 -15.78 33.04
CA ASN A 604 7.65 -15.73 33.20
C ASN A 604 8.23 -14.32 32.90
N ARG A 605 7.63 -13.59 31.94
CA ARG A 605 8.02 -12.20 31.63
C ARG A 605 7.72 -11.25 32.78
N ASP A 606 6.53 -11.33 33.36
CA ASP A 606 6.10 -10.45 34.45
C ASP A 606 6.83 -10.77 35.76
N ALA A 607 7.18 -12.03 36.00
CA ALA A 607 8.00 -12.44 37.13
C ALA A 607 9.42 -11.83 37.07
N TRP A 608 10.05 -11.84 35.89
CA TRP A 608 11.35 -11.16 35.68
C TRP A 608 11.24 -9.64 35.77
N ARG A 609 10.19 -9.04 35.19
CA ARG A 609 9.89 -7.60 35.31
C ARG A 609 9.71 -7.17 36.77
N GLN A 610 8.89 -7.89 37.53
CA GLN A 610 8.65 -7.63 38.96
C GLN A 610 9.90 -7.85 39.81
N ALA A 611 10.76 -8.83 39.48
CA ALA A 611 12.04 -9.00 40.16
C ALA A 611 12.94 -7.77 39.98
N VAL A 612 13.10 -7.32 38.73
CA VAL A 612 13.89 -6.13 38.35
C VAL A 612 13.35 -4.87 39.04
N LEU A 613 12.04 -4.63 39.00
CA LEU A 613 11.43 -3.47 39.65
C LEU A 613 11.63 -3.48 41.18
N ARG A 614 11.43 -4.63 41.84
CA ARG A 614 11.63 -4.77 43.30
C ARG A 614 13.08 -4.53 43.74
N VAL A 615 14.07 -4.87 42.92
CA VAL A 615 15.49 -4.55 43.23
C VAL A 615 15.82 -3.09 42.87
N GLY A 616 15.22 -2.55 41.81
CA GLY A 616 15.29 -1.13 41.48
C GLY A 616 14.75 -0.19 42.57
N GLN A 617 13.80 -0.67 43.37
CA GLN A 617 13.17 0.02 44.51
C GLN A 617 13.93 -0.11 45.85
N ARG A 618 15.00 -0.91 45.93
CA ARG A 618 15.81 -1.03 47.16
C ARG A 618 16.59 0.25 47.45
N SER A 619 16.96 0.43 48.73
CA SER A 619 17.83 1.53 49.15
C SER A 619 19.17 1.50 48.38
N PRO A 620 19.85 2.65 48.17
CA PRO A 620 21.06 2.70 47.34
C PRO A 620 22.16 1.72 47.76
N ALA A 621 22.33 1.48 49.06
CA ALA A 621 23.30 0.52 49.61
C ALA A 621 22.94 -0.96 49.37
N GLN A 622 21.70 -1.26 48.99
CA GLN A 622 21.19 -2.60 48.70
C GLN A 622 20.81 -2.80 47.21
N LYS A 623 21.04 -1.78 46.39
CA LYS A 623 20.67 -1.74 44.98
C LYS A 623 21.80 -2.36 44.14
N ALA A 624 21.66 -3.64 43.85
CA ALA A 624 22.52 -4.30 42.86
C ALA A 624 22.42 -3.57 41.51
N PRO A 625 23.52 -3.51 40.73
CA PRO A 625 23.42 -3.09 39.34
C PRO A 625 22.50 -4.06 38.59
N THR A 626 21.57 -3.49 37.83
CA THR A 626 20.65 -4.24 36.96
C THR A 626 20.61 -3.67 35.54
N THR A 627 21.38 -2.60 35.26
CA THR A 627 21.30 -1.84 34.01
C THR A 627 21.62 -2.70 32.77
N ALA A 628 22.56 -3.64 32.93
CA ALA A 628 22.92 -4.57 31.87
C ALA A 628 21.82 -5.63 31.67
N LEU A 629 21.37 -6.29 32.73
CA LEU A 629 20.28 -7.25 32.71
C LEU A 629 18.98 -6.63 32.15
N CYS A 630 18.62 -5.42 32.54
CA CYS A 630 17.49 -4.67 31.97
C CYS A 630 17.63 -4.51 30.46
N THR A 631 18.82 -4.17 29.96
CA THR A 631 19.07 -3.99 28.53
C THR A 631 18.97 -5.30 27.76
N VAL A 632 19.45 -6.41 28.34
CA VAL A 632 19.32 -7.77 27.77
C VAL A 632 17.86 -8.24 27.78
N LEU A 633 17.15 -8.07 28.90
CA LEU A 633 15.72 -8.40 29.02
C LEU A 633 14.86 -7.55 28.07
N ALA A 634 15.12 -6.25 27.94
CA ALA A 634 14.43 -5.39 26.97
C ALA A 634 14.68 -5.83 25.53
N SER A 635 15.92 -6.21 25.20
CA SER A 635 16.27 -6.77 23.89
C SER A 635 15.55 -8.09 23.61
N TYR A 636 15.47 -8.99 24.59
CA TYR A 636 14.78 -10.28 24.48
C TYR A 636 13.25 -10.13 24.37
N LEU A 637 12.65 -9.25 25.18
CA LEU A 637 11.23 -8.94 25.13
C LEU A 637 10.83 -8.28 23.80
N ALA A 638 11.70 -7.44 23.22
CA ALA A 638 11.53 -6.89 21.88
C ALA A 638 11.68 -7.99 20.80
N TRP A 639 12.67 -8.88 20.93
CA TRP A 639 12.96 -9.95 19.96
C TRP A 639 11.80 -10.96 19.82
N THR A 640 11.10 -11.27 20.91
CA THR A 640 9.98 -12.24 20.93
C THR A 640 8.68 -11.73 20.27
N ALA A 641 8.79 -11.00 19.16
CA ALA A 641 7.69 -10.60 18.27
C ALA A 641 7.57 -11.58 17.08
N SER A 642 6.35 -11.88 16.63
CA SER A 642 6.08 -12.79 15.50
C SER A 642 5.54 -12.05 14.28
N ASN A 643 6.00 -12.45 13.09
CA ASN A 643 5.53 -11.99 11.78
C ASN A 643 4.04 -12.29 11.54
N SER A 644 3.47 -13.32 12.19
CA SER A 644 2.05 -13.70 12.05
C SER A 644 1.08 -12.52 12.23
N GLY A 645 1.40 -11.57 13.12
CA GLY A 645 0.60 -10.36 13.32
C GLY A 645 0.64 -9.37 12.13
N VAL A 646 1.67 -9.42 11.28
CA VAL A 646 1.76 -8.67 10.02
C VAL A 646 0.87 -9.33 8.96
N GLU A 647 0.90 -10.67 8.90
CA GLU A 647 0.10 -11.47 7.95
C GLU A 647 -1.40 -11.43 8.27
N GLN A 648 -1.76 -11.45 9.55
CA GLN A 648 -3.13 -11.22 10.02
C GLN A 648 -3.63 -9.83 9.60
N LEU A 649 -2.83 -8.78 9.77
CA LEU A 649 -3.18 -7.43 9.29
C LEU A 649 -3.40 -7.41 7.77
N PHE A 650 -2.48 -7.96 6.97
CA PHE A 650 -2.67 -8.05 5.52
C PHE A 650 -3.93 -8.84 5.13
N SER A 651 -4.23 -9.92 5.85
CA SER A 651 -5.42 -10.75 5.61
C SER A 651 -6.71 -10.01 5.93
N THR A 652 -6.78 -9.31 7.07
CA THR A 652 -7.96 -8.49 7.43
C THR A 652 -8.10 -7.26 6.53
N LEU A 653 -7.00 -6.62 6.10
CA LEU A 653 -7.03 -5.50 5.16
C LEU A 653 -7.51 -5.93 3.76
N LYS A 654 -7.03 -7.07 3.23
CA LYS A 654 -7.53 -7.70 2.00
C LYS A 654 -9.03 -7.99 2.05
N ASN A 655 -9.53 -8.39 3.22
CA ASN A 655 -10.94 -8.66 3.46
C ASN A 655 -11.76 -7.39 3.77
N SER A 656 -11.13 -6.22 3.90
CA SER A 656 -11.85 -4.96 4.10
C SER A 656 -12.61 -4.56 2.82
N PRO A 657 -13.82 -3.97 2.93
CA PRO A 657 -14.54 -3.43 1.78
C PRO A 657 -13.77 -2.33 1.03
N THR A 658 -12.77 -1.70 1.66
CA THR A 658 -11.97 -0.63 1.04
C THR A 658 -10.94 -1.15 0.04
N GLU A 659 -10.30 -2.31 0.28
CA GLU A 659 -9.44 -2.94 -0.75
C GLU A 659 -10.25 -3.58 -1.88
N GLN A 660 -11.44 -4.12 -1.56
CA GLN A 660 -12.32 -4.75 -2.55
C GLN A 660 -12.96 -3.73 -3.51
N SER A 661 -13.23 -2.51 -3.03
CA SER A 661 -13.78 -1.43 -3.87
C SER A 661 -12.70 -0.73 -4.70
N LYS A 662 -12.36 -1.34 -5.85
CA LYS A 662 -11.41 -0.88 -6.90
C LYS A 662 -11.65 0.54 -7.48
N ALA A 663 -12.55 1.34 -6.90
CA ALA A 663 -13.04 2.59 -7.44
C ALA A 663 -12.21 3.81 -7.00
N THR A 664 -11.41 4.33 -7.94
CA THR A 664 -10.68 5.63 -7.90
C THR A 664 -9.50 5.75 -6.92
N GLY A 665 -8.36 6.24 -7.42
CA GLY A 665 -7.12 6.43 -6.66
C GLY A 665 -7.14 7.51 -5.56
N MET A 666 -8.28 8.17 -5.31
CA MET A 666 -8.44 9.13 -4.20
C MET A 666 -8.70 8.46 -2.84
N VAL A 667 -8.95 7.15 -2.79
CA VAL A 667 -9.45 6.46 -1.57
C VAL A 667 -8.36 6.20 -0.51
N LEU A 668 -7.08 6.19 -0.90
CA LEU A 668 -5.97 5.68 -0.08
C LEU A 668 -5.69 6.43 1.23
N ASP A 669 -5.90 7.75 1.31
CA ASP A 669 -5.46 8.53 2.49
C ASP A 669 -6.26 8.26 3.76
N THR A 670 -7.57 8.04 3.66
CA THR A 670 -8.40 7.58 4.80
C THR A 670 -8.02 6.17 5.27
N ASP A 671 -7.41 5.37 4.40
CA ASP A 671 -7.17 3.95 4.65
C ASP A 671 -5.76 3.66 5.18
N ARG A 672 -4.78 4.53 4.88
CA ARG A 672 -3.43 4.51 5.50
C ARG A 672 -3.45 4.52 7.03
N ARG A 673 -4.50 5.09 7.65
CA ARG A 673 -4.72 5.13 9.10
C ARG A 673 -5.42 3.87 9.66
N THR A 674 -6.12 3.08 8.85
CA THR A 674 -6.82 1.86 9.30
C THR A 674 -5.84 0.82 9.91
N PRO A 675 -4.66 0.50 9.31
CA PRO A 675 -3.66 -0.39 9.92
C PRO A 675 -3.08 0.09 11.24
N MET A 676 -3.02 1.41 11.47
CA MET A 676 -2.47 1.99 12.71
C MET A 676 -3.38 1.71 13.90
N ALA A 677 -4.70 1.77 13.71
CA ALA A 677 -5.67 1.39 14.73
C ALA A 677 -5.67 -0.14 14.94
N MET A 678 -5.87 -0.92 13.87
CA MET A 678 -5.91 -2.39 13.93
C MET A 678 -4.64 -3.02 14.51
N GLY A 679 -3.49 -2.39 14.30
CA GLY A 679 -2.18 -2.88 14.76
C GLY A 679 -1.90 -2.65 16.24
N ASP A 680 -2.69 -1.84 16.94
CA ASP A 680 -2.56 -1.63 18.38
C ASP A 680 -3.26 -2.76 19.15
N CYS A 681 -2.49 -3.49 19.97
CA CYS A 681 -3.02 -4.57 20.81
C CYS A 681 -3.58 -4.08 22.15
N GLN A 682 -3.10 -2.93 22.65
CA GLN A 682 -3.49 -2.34 23.93
C GLN A 682 -4.79 -1.55 23.84
N ALA A 683 -5.11 -0.99 22.67
CA ALA A 683 -6.39 -0.31 22.38
C ALA A 683 -7.65 -1.20 22.55
N ARG A 684 -7.48 -2.51 22.82
CA ARG A 684 -8.53 -3.48 23.14
C ARG A 684 -8.78 -3.64 24.65
N GLU A 685 -7.90 -3.12 25.51
CA GLU A 685 -8.08 -3.13 26.97
C GLU A 685 -9.06 -2.02 27.37
N ALA A 686 -10.08 -2.31 28.19
CA ALA A 686 -11.19 -1.37 28.44
C ALA A 686 -10.75 -0.03 29.07
N THR A 687 -9.75 -0.07 29.95
CA THR A 687 -9.05 1.09 30.54
C THR A 687 -8.46 2.00 29.46
N ILE A 688 -7.64 1.43 28.59
CA ILE A 688 -6.90 2.11 27.52
C ILE A 688 -7.86 2.57 26.41
N ALA A 689 -8.90 1.80 26.12
CA ALA A 689 -9.97 2.20 25.21
C ALA A 689 -10.69 3.46 25.70
N ALA A 690 -11.00 3.56 27.00
CA ALA A 690 -11.61 4.76 27.58
C ALA A 690 -10.67 5.99 27.52
N GLU A 691 -9.35 5.82 27.77
CA GLU A 691 -8.34 6.88 27.56
C GLU A 691 -8.35 7.37 26.10
N ILE A 692 -8.28 6.43 25.14
CA ILE A 692 -8.27 6.71 23.70
C ILE A 692 -9.54 7.43 23.27
N VAL A 693 -10.71 6.99 23.74
CA VAL A 693 -12.00 7.61 23.41
C VAL A 693 -12.13 9.01 23.99
N SER A 694 -11.67 9.23 25.22
CA SER A 694 -11.66 10.57 25.84
C SER A 694 -10.80 11.55 25.05
N GLU A 695 -9.55 11.17 24.74
CA GLU A 695 -8.66 12.01 23.93
C GLU A 695 -9.17 12.17 22.48
N ALA A 696 -9.76 11.13 21.88
CA ALA A 696 -10.35 11.23 20.55
C ALA A 696 -11.57 12.18 20.49
N ARG A 697 -12.38 12.26 21.56
CA ARG A 697 -13.45 13.25 21.67
C ARG A 697 -12.89 14.67 21.75
N ARG A 698 -11.83 14.88 22.55
CA ARG A 698 -11.12 16.16 22.65
C ARG A 698 -10.51 16.58 21.30
N ILE A 699 -9.80 15.68 20.62
CA ILE A 699 -9.25 15.89 19.27
C ILE A 699 -10.38 16.19 18.26
N TYR A 700 -11.48 15.45 18.29
CA TYR A 700 -12.62 15.67 17.38
C TYR A 700 -13.17 17.10 17.49
N CYS A 701 -13.29 17.66 18.70
CA CYS A 701 -13.73 19.05 18.86
C CYS A 701 -12.79 20.06 18.18
N THR A 702 -11.47 19.81 18.18
CA THR A 702 -10.52 20.66 17.43
C THR A 702 -10.70 20.59 15.91
N LEU A 703 -11.35 19.56 15.36
CA LEU A 703 -11.62 19.44 13.93
C LEU A 703 -12.81 20.27 13.43
N LEU A 704 -13.46 21.06 14.29
CA LEU A 704 -14.66 21.84 13.97
C LEU A 704 -14.33 23.33 13.74
N ARG A 705 -14.45 23.81 12.50
CA ARG A 705 -14.15 25.21 12.10
C ARG A 705 -15.01 26.27 12.79
N SER A 706 -16.21 25.89 13.21
CA SER A 706 -17.09 26.69 14.06
C SER A 706 -17.50 25.82 15.23
N GLY A 707 -17.45 26.36 16.45
CA GLY A 707 -17.74 25.65 17.71
C GLY A 707 -19.19 25.21 17.90
N ILE A 708 -19.98 25.08 16.83
CA ILE A 708 -21.30 24.47 16.79
C ILE A 708 -21.41 23.72 15.45
N SER A 709 -21.42 22.38 15.49
CA SER A 709 -22.02 21.62 14.39
C SER A 709 -23.53 21.87 14.45
N ARG A 710 -24.15 22.36 13.37
CA ARG A 710 -25.57 22.76 13.36
C ARG A 710 -26.49 21.59 13.77
N THR A 711 -26.83 21.52 15.05
CA THR A 711 -27.95 20.73 15.57
C THR A 711 -29.23 21.39 15.09
N THR A 712 -29.79 20.90 13.99
CA THR A 712 -31.12 21.28 13.52
C THR A 712 -32.17 20.70 14.48
N THR A 713 -32.36 21.38 15.62
CA THR A 713 -33.36 21.07 16.64
C THR A 713 -34.79 21.39 16.20
N GLN A 714 -34.95 22.15 15.11
CA GLN A 714 -36.23 22.14 14.39
C GLN A 714 -36.50 20.75 13.83
N LYS A 715 -37.57 20.10 14.32
CA LYS A 715 -38.21 19.00 13.60
C LYS A 715 -38.49 19.46 12.17
N ARG A 716 -37.92 18.76 11.19
CA ARG A 716 -38.43 18.78 9.81
C ARG A 716 -39.90 18.36 9.87
N PHE A 717 -40.83 19.23 9.47
CA PHE A 717 -42.29 19.01 9.58
C PHE A 717 -42.76 17.77 8.80
N ASP A 718 -41.96 17.33 7.82
CA ASP A 718 -42.11 16.13 7.02
C ASP A 718 -41.70 14.83 7.75
N LYS A 719 -40.92 14.87 8.85
CA LYS A 719 -40.48 13.66 9.56
C LYS A 719 -41.58 13.10 10.48
N GLY A 720 -42.57 12.48 9.85
CA GLY A 720 -43.68 11.79 10.53
C GLY A 720 -44.86 11.47 9.63
N ARG A 721 -45.01 12.15 8.48
CA ARG A 721 -45.98 11.74 7.45
C ARG A 721 -45.42 10.59 6.64
N THR A 722 -46.05 9.43 6.74
CA THR A 722 -45.98 8.41 5.70
C THR A 722 -46.49 9.02 4.40
N SER A 723 -45.59 9.34 3.46
CA SER A 723 -45.99 9.59 2.08
C SER A 723 -46.72 8.34 1.60
N THR A 724 -47.98 8.49 1.21
CA THR A 724 -48.66 7.43 0.46
C THR A 724 -47.81 7.11 -0.77
N SER A 725 -47.48 5.84 -0.94
CA SER A 725 -46.58 5.42 -2.01
C SER A 725 -47.24 5.65 -3.35
N ARG A 726 -46.65 6.49 -4.21
CA ARG A 726 -47.05 6.58 -5.62
C ARG A 726 -46.91 5.18 -6.24
N LYS A 727 -48.05 4.56 -6.56
CA LYS A 727 -48.13 3.34 -7.37
C LYS A 727 -47.38 3.61 -8.69
N GLY A 728 -46.62 2.63 -9.16
CA GLY A 728 -45.76 2.76 -10.34
C GLY A 728 -44.35 3.34 -10.12
N SER A 729 -43.92 3.62 -8.87
CA SER A 729 -42.52 4.00 -8.62
C SER A 729 -41.54 2.83 -8.76
N HIS A 730 -40.34 3.06 -9.31
CA HIS A 730 -39.30 2.03 -9.50
C HIS A 730 -38.94 1.31 -8.18
N ALA A 731 -38.90 2.02 -7.06
CA ALA A 731 -38.65 1.46 -5.74
C ALA A 731 -39.83 0.64 -5.16
N GLN A 732 -41.00 0.65 -5.80
CA GLN A 732 -42.09 -0.31 -5.59
C GLN A 732 -41.85 -1.54 -6.46
N TRP A 733 -41.61 -1.35 -7.77
CA TRP A 733 -41.29 -2.43 -8.71
C TRP A 733 -40.11 -3.30 -8.27
N ASP A 734 -39.03 -2.74 -7.72
CA ASP A 734 -37.89 -3.51 -7.18
C ASP A 734 -38.24 -4.37 -5.95
N ARG A 735 -39.24 -3.97 -5.16
CA ARG A 735 -39.73 -4.77 -4.02
C ARG A 735 -40.66 -5.87 -4.50
N ASP A 736 -41.63 -5.50 -5.34
CA ASP A 736 -42.60 -6.42 -5.91
C ASP A 736 -41.87 -7.52 -6.71
N ARG A 737 -40.91 -7.14 -7.58
CA ARG A 737 -40.03 -8.07 -8.32
C ARG A 737 -39.24 -9.00 -7.39
N LYS A 738 -38.65 -8.51 -6.30
CA LYS A 738 -37.92 -9.34 -5.33
C LYS A 738 -38.85 -10.31 -4.61
N GLN A 739 -40.08 -9.89 -4.32
CA GLN A 739 -41.09 -10.74 -3.70
C GLN A 739 -41.59 -11.82 -4.68
N SER A 740 -41.88 -11.48 -5.93
CA SER A 740 -42.19 -12.46 -6.99
C SER A 740 -41.06 -13.47 -7.20
N LEU A 741 -39.79 -13.01 -7.21
CA LEU A 741 -38.63 -13.91 -7.32
C LEU A 741 -38.52 -14.85 -6.11
N ALA A 742 -38.75 -14.34 -4.90
CA ALA A 742 -38.74 -15.13 -3.66
C ALA A 742 -39.91 -16.11 -3.54
N THR A 743 -41.05 -15.84 -4.20
CA THR A 743 -42.15 -16.80 -4.35
C THR A 743 -41.78 -17.88 -5.36
N ALA A 744 -41.35 -17.51 -6.57
CA ALA A 744 -40.96 -18.46 -7.61
C ALA A 744 -39.80 -19.40 -7.20
N LEU A 745 -38.92 -18.96 -6.30
CA LEU A 745 -37.85 -19.78 -5.72
C LEU A 745 -38.33 -20.81 -4.68
N LYS A 746 -39.59 -20.79 -4.23
CA LYS A 746 -40.14 -21.82 -3.32
C LYS A 746 -40.64 -23.06 -4.05
N ASP A 747 -41.09 -22.90 -5.29
CA ASP A 747 -41.75 -23.96 -6.06
C ASP A 747 -40.76 -24.75 -6.94
N LEU A 748 -39.48 -24.37 -6.93
CA LEU A 748 -38.39 -25.00 -7.72
C LEU A 748 -37.65 -26.08 -6.92
N THR A 749 -38.23 -27.27 -6.81
CA THR A 749 -37.48 -28.48 -6.46
C THR A 749 -36.40 -28.74 -7.51
N THR A 750 -35.13 -28.69 -7.10
CA THR A 750 -33.99 -28.79 -8.04
C THR A 750 -33.72 -30.25 -8.39
N PRO A 751 -33.73 -30.65 -9.69
CA PRO A 751 -33.36 -32.01 -10.09
C PRO A 751 -31.86 -32.28 -9.87
N PRO A 752 -31.44 -33.54 -9.68
CA PRO A 752 -30.05 -33.89 -9.43
C PRO A 752 -29.15 -33.46 -10.61
N ARG A 753 -28.12 -32.68 -10.30
CA ARG A 753 -27.27 -32.04 -11.31
C ARG A 753 -26.24 -33.03 -11.84
N ALA A 754 -26.33 -33.38 -13.13
CA ALA A 754 -25.34 -34.25 -13.77
C ALA A 754 -23.92 -33.66 -13.70
N ALA A 755 -22.94 -34.50 -13.39
CA ALA A 755 -21.55 -34.09 -13.22
C ALA A 755 -20.99 -33.56 -14.54
N THR A 756 -20.62 -32.27 -14.55
CA THR A 756 -19.91 -31.61 -15.65
C THR A 756 -18.50 -31.28 -15.21
N ALA A 757 -17.51 -31.49 -16.08
CA ALA A 757 -16.09 -31.37 -15.73
C ALA A 757 -15.73 -29.94 -15.28
N PRO A 758 -14.81 -29.79 -14.30
CA PRO A 758 -14.54 -28.51 -13.67
C PRO A 758 -13.75 -27.57 -14.60
N MET A 759 -14.45 -26.68 -15.31
CA MET A 759 -13.82 -25.48 -15.84
C MET A 759 -13.38 -24.57 -14.69
N LEU A 760 -12.08 -24.25 -14.66
CA LEU A 760 -11.53 -23.33 -13.67
C LEU A 760 -12.16 -21.94 -13.83
N THR A 761 -12.39 -21.25 -12.70
CA THR A 761 -12.88 -19.87 -12.73
C THR A 761 -11.83 -18.92 -13.29
N GLU A 762 -12.25 -17.90 -14.03
CA GLU A 762 -11.39 -16.93 -14.72
C GLU A 762 -10.37 -16.24 -13.77
N SER A 763 -10.72 -16.07 -12.49
CA SER A 763 -9.83 -15.60 -11.43
C SER A 763 -8.70 -16.59 -11.08
N THR A 764 -9.03 -17.88 -11.03
CA THR A 764 -8.09 -18.98 -10.73
C THR A 764 -7.10 -19.16 -11.89
N GLU A 765 -7.57 -19.04 -13.13
CA GLU A 765 -6.70 -19.06 -14.30
C GLU A 765 -5.72 -17.87 -14.32
N LYS A 766 -6.21 -16.66 -14.03
CA LYS A 766 -5.36 -15.46 -13.93
C LYS A 766 -4.30 -15.56 -12.83
N GLU A 767 -4.61 -16.16 -11.68
CA GLU A 767 -3.62 -16.41 -10.61
C GLU A 767 -2.65 -17.54 -11.01
N ARG A 768 -3.12 -18.66 -11.58
CA ARG A 768 -2.28 -19.75 -12.14
C ARG A 768 -1.25 -19.19 -13.12
N ASP A 769 -1.69 -18.36 -14.06
CA ASP A 769 -0.83 -17.85 -15.12
C ASP A 769 0.06 -16.69 -14.63
N PHE A 770 -0.34 -15.96 -13.59
CA PHE A 770 0.55 -15.06 -12.84
C PHE A 770 1.67 -15.83 -12.13
N GLN A 771 1.35 -16.93 -11.44
CA GLN A 771 2.35 -17.76 -10.76
C GLN A 771 3.30 -18.42 -11.76
N ARG A 772 2.80 -18.93 -12.89
CA ARG A 772 3.64 -19.42 -14.01
C ARG A 772 4.61 -18.34 -14.51
N LYS A 773 4.12 -17.12 -14.78
CA LYS A 773 4.95 -15.97 -15.20
C LYS A 773 5.99 -15.57 -14.13
N LYS A 774 5.63 -15.64 -12.85
CA LYS A 774 6.54 -15.34 -11.72
C LYS A 774 7.61 -16.43 -11.55
N ALA A 775 7.26 -17.70 -11.70
CA ALA A 775 8.19 -18.83 -11.67
C ALA A 775 9.17 -18.79 -12.85
N PHE A 776 8.67 -18.54 -14.07
CA PHE A 776 9.51 -18.39 -15.27
C PHE A 776 10.51 -17.22 -15.12
N LYS A 777 10.08 -16.07 -14.59
CA LYS A 777 10.98 -14.95 -14.29
C LYS A 777 12.08 -15.34 -13.29
N ARG A 778 11.73 -16.03 -12.20
CA ARG A 778 12.68 -16.51 -11.18
C ARG A 778 13.68 -17.54 -11.74
N LYS A 779 13.23 -18.47 -12.60
CA LYS A 779 14.15 -19.40 -13.26
C LYS A 779 15.10 -18.68 -14.23
N ALA A 780 14.65 -17.62 -14.91
CA ALA A 780 15.51 -16.80 -15.77
C ALA A 780 16.50 -15.93 -14.96
N GLU A 781 16.16 -15.54 -13.73
CA GLU A 781 17.08 -14.92 -12.78
C GLU A 781 18.13 -15.94 -12.30
N ALA A 782 17.71 -17.11 -11.80
CA ALA A 782 18.60 -18.18 -11.38
C ALA A 782 19.55 -18.66 -12.50
N LEU A 783 19.08 -18.73 -13.75
CA LEU A 783 19.93 -19.02 -14.92
C LEU A 783 20.99 -17.92 -15.15
N SER A 784 20.62 -16.65 -15.00
CA SER A 784 21.56 -15.53 -15.14
C SER A 784 22.61 -15.49 -14.02
N ASP A 785 22.32 -16.10 -12.87
CA ASP A 785 23.21 -16.20 -11.71
C ASP A 785 24.00 -17.53 -11.67
N GLY A 786 23.77 -18.44 -12.63
CA GLY A 786 24.44 -19.76 -12.69
C GLY A 786 23.94 -20.78 -11.66
N LEU A 787 22.73 -20.59 -11.13
CA LEU A 787 22.12 -21.39 -10.05
C LEU A 787 21.07 -22.40 -10.52
N LEU A 788 20.86 -22.52 -11.84
CA LEU A 788 19.88 -23.44 -12.44
C LEU A 788 20.58 -24.70 -12.96
N LEU A 789 19.94 -25.87 -12.84
CA LEU A 789 20.50 -27.13 -13.34
C LEU A 789 20.43 -27.20 -14.88
N PRO A 790 21.35 -27.92 -15.57
CA PRO A 790 21.43 -27.95 -17.03
C PRO A 790 20.16 -28.46 -17.74
N ASP A 791 19.44 -29.39 -17.11
CA ASP A 791 18.18 -29.97 -17.58
C ASP A 791 16.96 -29.03 -17.39
N GLU A 792 17.06 -28.04 -16.50
CA GLU A 792 16.05 -26.99 -16.35
C GLU A 792 16.23 -25.83 -17.35
N VAL A 793 17.35 -25.77 -18.07
CA VAL A 793 17.64 -24.73 -19.06
C VAL A 793 16.81 -24.97 -20.32
N THR A 794 15.90 -24.06 -20.63
CA THR A 794 15.13 -24.10 -21.89
C THR A 794 15.46 -22.88 -22.77
N PRO A 795 15.41 -22.99 -24.11
CA PRO A 795 15.72 -21.87 -25.02
C PRO A 795 14.80 -20.64 -24.85
N ALA A 796 13.62 -20.80 -24.25
CA ALA A 796 12.78 -19.66 -23.85
C ALA A 796 13.38 -18.91 -22.64
N LEU A 797 13.94 -19.65 -21.70
CA LEU A 797 14.54 -19.14 -20.47
C LEU A 797 15.87 -18.42 -20.73
N GLU A 798 16.72 -18.96 -21.60
CA GLU A 798 17.97 -18.31 -22.03
C GLU A 798 17.72 -16.96 -22.70
N ARG A 799 16.69 -16.89 -23.57
CA ARG A 799 16.24 -15.65 -24.22
C ARG A 799 15.72 -14.64 -23.18
N ALA A 800 15.03 -15.10 -22.14
CA ALA A 800 14.55 -14.26 -21.05
C ALA A 800 15.69 -13.74 -20.15
N ALA A 801 16.63 -14.60 -19.75
CA ALA A 801 17.82 -14.25 -18.97
C ALA A 801 18.69 -13.24 -19.74
N SER A 802 18.97 -13.51 -21.02
CA SER A 802 19.72 -12.61 -21.92
C SER A 802 19.06 -11.23 -22.07
N LYS A 803 17.72 -11.18 -22.13
CA LYS A 803 16.95 -9.92 -22.17
C LYS A 803 17.05 -9.16 -20.84
N MET A 804 17.04 -9.87 -19.71
CA MET A 804 17.17 -9.27 -18.37
C MET A 804 18.59 -8.74 -18.12
N ALA A 805 19.63 -9.51 -18.47
CA ALA A 805 21.02 -9.07 -18.37
C ALA A 805 21.28 -7.78 -19.17
N LYS A 806 20.76 -7.69 -20.41
CA LYS A 806 20.83 -6.47 -21.23
C LYS A 806 20.11 -5.27 -20.58
N ALA A 807 18.95 -5.49 -19.97
CA ALA A 807 18.21 -4.45 -19.25
C ALA A 807 18.95 -3.99 -17.99
N ASN A 808 19.53 -4.91 -17.21
CA ASN A 808 20.32 -4.61 -16.02
C ASN A 808 21.55 -3.77 -16.38
N GLN A 809 22.34 -4.20 -17.38
CA GLN A 809 23.48 -3.42 -17.90
C GLN A 809 23.07 -2.02 -18.38
N GLN A 810 21.90 -1.86 -19.00
CA GLN A 810 21.40 -0.54 -19.40
C GLN A 810 21.06 0.33 -18.17
N GLY A 811 20.47 -0.28 -17.12
CA GLY A 811 20.25 0.34 -15.82
C GLY A 811 21.56 0.79 -15.16
N ASP A 812 22.60 -0.05 -15.15
CA ASP A 812 23.91 0.30 -14.59
C ASP A 812 24.64 1.40 -15.36
N ARG A 813 24.53 1.42 -16.69
CA ARG A 813 25.02 2.55 -17.50
C ARG A 813 24.31 3.86 -17.13
N GLN A 814 23.01 3.83 -16.86
CA GLN A 814 22.27 5.00 -16.36
C GLN A 814 22.64 5.39 -14.93
N ARG A 815 22.79 4.42 -14.00
CA ARG A 815 23.27 4.65 -12.63
C ARG A 815 24.66 5.27 -12.62
N LYS A 816 25.62 4.69 -13.36
CA LYS A 816 26.98 5.21 -13.52
C LYS A 816 27.00 6.62 -14.09
N LYS A 817 26.16 6.91 -15.10
CA LYS A 817 26.01 8.28 -15.62
C LYS A 817 25.49 9.24 -14.55
N LYS A 818 24.37 8.93 -13.88
CA LYS A 818 23.82 9.77 -12.80
C LYS A 818 24.86 10.07 -11.70
N ARG A 819 25.67 9.07 -11.32
CA ARG A 819 26.75 9.24 -10.34
C ARG A 819 27.86 10.17 -10.84
N VAL A 820 28.23 10.11 -12.13
CA VAL A 820 29.21 11.05 -12.72
C VAL A 820 28.64 12.47 -12.79
N ASP A 821 27.40 12.61 -13.27
CA ASP A 821 26.69 13.89 -13.34
C ASP A 821 26.58 14.52 -11.93
N TYR A 822 26.23 13.74 -10.91
CA TYR A 822 26.19 14.19 -9.51
C TYR A 822 27.58 14.56 -8.96
N ILE A 823 28.62 13.74 -9.16
CA ILE A 823 29.97 14.04 -8.65
C ILE A 823 30.50 15.35 -9.26
N ALA A 824 30.10 15.70 -10.50
CA ALA A 824 30.37 17.01 -11.08
C ALA A 824 29.61 18.15 -10.38
N GLU A 825 28.31 17.99 -10.11
CA GLU A 825 27.50 18.98 -9.36
C GLU A 825 28.00 19.19 -7.92
N SER A 826 28.40 18.11 -7.23
CA SER A 826 28.98 18.15 -5.89
C SER A 826 30.36 18.80 -5.87
N LYS A 827 31.24 18.49 -6.84
CA LYS A 827 32.54 19.17 -6.97
C LYS A 827 32.39 20.67 -7.23
N MET A 828 31.40 21.11 -8.02
CA MET A 828 31.09 22.55 -8.15
C MET A 828 30.61 23.19 -6.84
N ALA A 829 29.90 22.45 -5.98
CA ALA A 829 29.43 22.96 -4.69
C ALA A 829 30.55 23.13 -3.64
N SER A 830 31.64 22.36 -3.79
CA SER A 830 32.80 22.35 -2.86
C SER A 830 34.03 23.10 -3.38
N ALA A 831 34.15 23.37 -4.67
CA ALA A 831 35.25 24.13 -5.27
C ALA A 831 35.23 25.62 -4.86
N LYS A 832 35.88 25.93 -3.73
CA LYS A 832 36.15 27.30 -3.29
C LYS A 832 37.19 27.94 -4.20
N THR A 833 36.81 28.97 -4.93
CA THR A 833 37.70 29.80 -5.78
C THR A 833 37.99 31.14 -5.11
N SER A 834 39.11 31.78 -5.47
CA SER A 834 39.48 33.10 -4.93
C SER A 834 38.67 34.25 -5.54
N SER A 835 38.57 35.36 -4.81
CA SER A 835 37.99 36.63 -5.30
C SER A 835 38.70 37.15 -6.55
N VAL A 836 40.01 36.90 -6.69
CA VAL A 836 40.81 37.23 -7.89
C VAL A 836 40.29 36.48 -9.12
N TRP A 837 40.07 35.15 -9.03
CA TRP A 837 39.45 34.37 -10.12
C TRP A 837 38.02 34.86 -10.43
N ALA A 838 37.27 35.26 -9.40
CA ALA A 838 35.92 35.78 -9.60
C ALA A 838 35.93 37.12 -10.37
N SER A 839 36.93 37.96 -10.17
CA SER A 839 37.10 39.23 -10.90
C SER A 839 37.63 39.07 -12.34
N GLN A 840 38.14 37.90 -12.72
CA GLN A 840 38.63 37.64 -14.08
C GLN A 840 37.48 37.45 -15.09
N GLY A 841 37.68 37.95 -16.31
CA GLY A 841 36.80 37.68 -17.46
C GLY A 841 35.44 38.38 -17.47
N LEU A 842 35.18 39.29 -16.53
CA LEU A 842 33.94 40.09 -16.50
C LEU A 842 33.85 40.99 -17.75
N GLN A 843 32.62 41.31 -18.20
CA GLN A 843 32.36 42.24 -19.31
C GLN A 843 31.26 43.25 -18.94
N GLY A 844 31.30 44.44 -19.54
CA GLY A 844 30.22 45.43 -19.48
C GLY A 844 29.25 45.34 -20.69
N PRO A 845 28.07 45.99 -20.62
CA PRO A 845 27.58 46.86 -19.55
C PRO A 845 27.25 46.15 -18.24
N VAL A 846 27.14 46.91 -17.14
CA VAL A 846 26.91 46.40 -15.78
C VAL A 846 25.55 46.86 -15.24
N TRP A 847 24.74 45.91 -14.77
CA TRP A 847 23.51 46.16 -14.00
C TRP A 847 23.74 45.86 -12.52
N LEU A 848 23.10 46.65 -11.66
CA LEU A 848 23.24 46.59 -10.21
C LEU A 848 21.85 46.33 -9.59
N ASP A 849 21.77 45.36 -8.68
CA ASP A 849 20.54 45.05 -7.94
C ASP A 849 20.11 46.26 -7.09
N PRO A 850 18.90 46.82 -7.30
CA PRO A 850 18.42 47.99 -6.56
C PRO A 850 18.45 47.83 -5.03
N ARG A 851 18.43 46.58 -4.54
CA ARG A 851 18.49 46.24 -3.11
C ARG A 851 19.88 46.43 -2.50
N LEU A 852 20.90 46.82 -3.29
CA LEU A 852 22.19 47.26 -2.79
C LEU A 852 22.10 48.57 -2.00
N GLY A 853 21.08 49.41 -2.24
CA GLY A 853 20.82 50.62 -1.47
C GLY A 853 22.05 51.53 -1.34
N THR A 854 22.46 51.81 -0.11
CA THR A 854 23.67 52.60 0.22
C THR A 854 24.96 52.01 -0.34
N HIS A 855 25.07 50.69 -0.45
CA HIS A 855 26.27 50.02 -0.99
C HIS A 855 26.45 50.22 -2.49
N THR A 856 25.44 50.74 -3.20
CA THR A 856 25.48 50.95 -4.67
C THR A 856 26.70 51.77 -5.09
N GLN A 857 27.00 52.90 -4.41
CA GLN A 857 28.18 53.72 -4.75
C GLN A 857 29.50 52.98 -4.48
N ALA A 858 29.58 52.18 -3.40
CA ALA A 858 30.78 51.41 -3.07
C ALA A 858 31.04 50.30 -4.12
N VAL A 859 29.97 49.61 -4.55
CA VAL A 859 30.02 48.62 -5.64
C VAL A 859 30.40 49.29 -6.95
N GLN A 860 29.81 50.44 -7.30
CA GLN A 860 30.17 51.21 -8.50
C GLN A 860 31.67 51.56 -8.52
N ARG A 861 32.21 52.08 -7.40
CA ARG A 861 33.65 52.37 -7.28
C ARG A 861 34.49 51.10 -7.45
N LYS A 862 34.16 49.99 -6.78
CA LYS A 862 34.91 48.71 -6.89
C LYS A 862 34.87 48.13 -8.31
N VAL A 863 33.73 48.20 -9.00
CA VAL A 863 33.60 47.78 -10.41
C VAL A 863 34.47 48.66 -11.31
N ALA A 864 34.42 49.99 -11.17
CA ALA A 864 35.24 50.90 -11.95
C ALA A 864 36.75 50.67 -11.75
N HIS A 865 37.19 50.47 -10.50
CA HIS A 865 38.60 50.20 -10.17
C HIS A 865 39.11 48.83 -10.70
N SER A 866 38.23 47.94 -11.17
CA SER A 866 38.65 46.67 -11.80
C SER A 866 39.15 46.81 -13.25
N GLY A 867 39.17 48.04 -13.80
CA GLY A 867 40.14 48.45 -14.81
C GLY A 867 39.96 47.95 -16.25
N ARG A 868 38.76 47.51 -16.66
CA ARG A 868 38.52 46.97 -18.03
C ARG A 868 37.20 47.42 -18.67
N HIS A 869 37.15 48.66 -19.16
CA HIS A 869 36.09 49.19 -20.06
C HIS A 869 34.63 48.86 -19.64
N PHE A 870 34.31 48.96 -18.34
CA PHE A 870 32.97 48.70 -17.82
C PHE A 870 32.08 49.94 -17.85
N SER A 871 31.12 50.00 -18.80
CA SER A 871 30.04 50.98 -18.72
C SER A 871 29.04 50.58 -17.63
N VAL A 872 28.82 51.49 -16.66
CA VAL A 872 27.91 51.29 -15.52
C VAL A 872 26.57 51.97 -15.81
N SER A 873 25.85 51.45 -16.79
CA SER A 873 24.54 51.95 -17.23
C SER A 873 23.41 51.34 -16.38
N GLY A 874 23.06 52.00 -15.28
CA GLY A 874 22.11 51.48 -14.28
C GLY A 874 20.64 51.32 -14.69
N GLN A 875 20.31 51.34 -15.99
CA GLN A 875 18.92 51.42 -16.49
C GLN A 875 18.41 50.22 -17.30
N ASP A 876 19.27 49.38 -17.90
CA ASP A 876 18.79 48.21 -18.67
C ASP A 876 19.47 46.88 -18.29
N MET A 877 18.68 46.00 -17.65
CA MET A 877 19.04 44.62 -17.32
C MET A 877 19.19 43.73 -18.57
N GLN A 878 18.55 44.07 -19.69
CA GLN A 878 18.56 43.26 -20.91
C GLN A 878 19.87 43.39 -21.69
N GLN A 879 20.60 44.49 -21.54
CA GLN A 879 21.89 44.73 -22.19
C GLN A 879 23.09 44.36 -21.31
N ALA A 880 22.87 44.10 -20.02
CA ALA A 880 23.92 43.87 -19.05
C ALA A 880 24.63 42.51 -19.27
N LYS A 881 25.97 42.56 -19.36
CA LYS A 881 26.83 41.37 -19.37
C LYS A 881 27.36 41.00 -17.97
N LEU A 882 27.22 41.90 -17.00
CA LEU A 882 27.47 41.66 -15.58
C LEU A 882 26.27 42.14 -14.76
N LEU A 883 25.75 41.28 -13.89
CA LEU A 883 24.68 41.58 -12.95
C LEU A 883 25.21 41.38 -11.52
N VAL A 884 25.39 42.48 -10.77
CA VAL A 884 25.90 42.44 -9.40
C VAL A 884 24.74 42.47 -8.41
N LEU A 885 24.65 41.45 -7.55
CA LEU A 885 23.50 41.20 -6.68
C LEU A 885 23.80 41.43 -5.20
N ALA A 886 22.81 41.94 -4.47
CA ALA A 886 22.91 42.16 -3.03
C ALA A 886 22.85 40.84 -2.24
N ASN A 887 21.93 39.94 -2.61
CA ASN A 887 21.74 38.66 -1.93
C ASN A 887 21.41 37.53 -2.91
N PHE A 888 22.28 36.52 -2.96
CA PHE A 888 22.18 35.37 -3.87
C PHE A 888 21.11 34.33 -3.46
N GLY A 889 20.60 34.37 -2.22
CA GLY A 889 19.46 33.56 -1.78
C GLY A 889 18.12 34.05 -2.35
N HIS A 890 18.03 35.34 -2.72
CA HIS A 890 16.81 35.98 -3.21
C HIS A 890 16.99 36.62 -4.58
N VAL A 891 17.63 35.91 -5.52
CA VAL A 891 17.67 36.34 -6.92
C VAL A 891 16.28 36.20 -7.54
N GLU A 892 15.77 37.28 -8.14
CA GLU A 892 14.50 37.27 -8.86
C GLU A 892 14.58 36.47 -10.16
N ASP A 893 13.46 35.85 -10.57
CA ASP A 893 13.46 34.98 -11.75
C ASP A 893 13.72 35.74 -13.06
N ARG A 894 13.30 37.01 -13.17
CA ARG A 894 13.65 37.85 -14.33
C ARG A 894 15.16 38.07 -14.48
N VAL A 895 15.88 38.19 -13.36
CA VAL A 895 17.34 38.37 -13.33
C VAL A 895 18.03 37.08 -13.77
N LYS A 896 17.58 35.92 -13.25
CA LYS A 896 18.09 34.58 -13.64
C LYS A 896 17.91 34.34 -15.14
N VAL A 897 16.72 34.62 -15.67
CA VAL A 897 16.38 34.36 -17.08
C VAL A 897 17.08 35.35 -18.01
N ALA A 898 17.17 36.63 -17.67
CA ALA A 898 17.93 37.62 -18.44
C ALA A 898 19.41 37.24 -18.56
N ALA A 899 20.05 36.88 -17.44
CA ALA A 899 21.45 36.46 -17.43
C ALA A 899 21.68 35.19 -18.25
N ALA A 900 20.81 34.19 -18.13
CA ALA A 900 20.87 32.94 -18.89
C ALA A 900 20.70 33.16 -20.41
N LEU A 901 19.74 34.00 -20.82
CA LEU A 901 19.52 34.31 -22.24
C LEU A 901 20.71 35.07 -22.83
N GLN A 902 21.17 36.16 -22.19
CA GLN A 902 22.24 36.99 -22.74
C GLN A 902 23.64 36.37 -22.64
N GLY A 903 23.83 35.39 -21.75
CA GLY A 903 25.15 34.83 -21.46
C GLY A 903 25.98 35.77 -20.59
N ALA A 904 25.33 36.33 -19.57
CA ALA A 904 25.95 37.27 -18.64
C ALA A 904 26.62 36.55 -17.46
N VAL A 905 27.43 37.30 -16.71
CA VAL A 905 27.94 36.89 -15.40
C VAL A 905 27.02 37.45 -14.31
N VAL A 906 26.64 36.63 -13.34
CA VAL A 906 25.93 37.04 -12.12
C VAL A 906 26.89 36.90 -10.94
N LEU A 907 27.13 37.98 -10.22
CA LEU A 907 28.16 38.08 -9.18
C LEU A 907 27.56 38.60 -7.86
N SER A 908 27.89 37.97 -6.74
CA SER A 908 27.53 38.49 -5.41
C SER A 908 28.37 39.73 -5.09
N ALA A 909 27.76 40.82 -4.63
CA ALA A 909 28.46 42.07 -4.30
C ALA A 909 29.59 41.87 -3.27
N ALA A 910 29.37 40.98 -2.29
CA ALA A 910 30.34 40.55 -1.28
C ALA A 910 31.73 40.20 -1.87
N VAL A 911 31.75 39.57 -3.06
CA VAL A 911 32.99 39.15 -3.74
C VAL A 911 33.86 40.35 -4.15
N LEU A 912 33.26 41.51 -4.45
CA LEU A 912 33.97 42.75 -4.78
C LEU A 912 34.62 43.42 -3.56
N PHE A 913 34.25 42.98 -2.35
CA PHE A 913 34.84 43.39 -1.07
C PHE A 913 35.84 42.35 -0.52
N GLY A 914 36.02 41.21 -1.19
CA GLY A 914 36.91 40.12 -0.77
C GLY A 914 36.24 39.07 0.10
N GLU A 915 34.94 39.21 0.36
CA GLU A 915 34.14 38.28 1.15
C GLU A 915 33.67 37.05 0.35
N GLY A 916 33.10 36.07 1.06
CA GLY A 916 32.54 34.87 0.44
C GLY A 916 31.29 35.16 -0.40
N GLY A 917 31.10 34.41 -1.49
CA GLY A 917 29.96 34.62 -2.38
C GLY A 917 29.87 33.63 -3.53
N VAL A 918 29.27 34.07 -4.63
CA VAL A 918 28.99 33.24 -5.82
C VAL A 918 29.28 34.04 -7.08
N LYS A 919 29.86 33.36 -8.07
CA LYS A 919 29.92 33.77 -9.47
C LYS A 919 29.25 32.70 -10.32
N LEU A 920 28.21 33.06 -11.05
CA LEU A 920 27.63 32.21 -12.10
C LEU A 920 27.90 32.86 -13.45
N THR A 921 28.47 32.11 -14.39
CA THR A 921 28.68 32.56 -15.77
C THR A 921 27.73 31.77 -16.67
N PHE A 922 26.98 32.45 -17.51
CA PHE A 922 26.09 31.81 -18.48
C PHE A 922 26.68 31.88 -19.90
N ASN A 923 26.50 30.80 -20.66
CA ASN A 923 26.61 30.81 -22.12
C ASN A 923 25.36 31.50 -22.69
N ARG A 924 25.48 32.20 -23.84
CA ARG A 924 24.38 32.99 -24.43
C ARG A 924 23.22 32.11 -24.93
N GLY A 925 22.21 31.90 -24.08
CA GLY A 925 21.01 31.10 -24.35
C GLY A 925 20.18 31.52 -25.56
N LEU A 926 20.36 32.74 -26.07
CA LEU A 926 19.81 33.16 -27.37
C LEU A 926 20.32 32.30 -28.55
N ARG A 927 21.47 31.63 -28.42
CA ARG A 927 21.96 30.66 -29.43
C ARG A 927 21.21 29.32 -29.43
N ILE A 928 20.29 29.09 -28.49
CA ILE A 928 19.48 27.87 -28.44
C ILE A 928 18.26 28.05 -29.33
N GLU A 929 18.15 27.30 -30.41
CA GLU A 929 16.97 27.32 -31.29
C GLU A 929 15.75 26.61 -30.63
N ALA A 930 15.09 27.27 -29.68
CA ALA A 930 13.90 26.74 -29.02
C ALA A 930 12.61 27.14 -29.75
N ALA A 931 11.66 26.21 -29.89
CA ALA A 931 10.29 26.53 -30.28
C ALA A 931 9.44 26.73 -29.02
N VAL A 932 8.73 27.85 -28.91
CA VAL A 932 8.01 28.22 -27.67
C VAL A 932 6.58 28.70 -27.93
N PHE A 933 5.66 28.19 -27.11
CA PHE A 933 4.33 28.76 -26.90
C PHE A 933 4.16 29.08 -25.42
N ALA A 934 3.63 30.26 -25.12
CA ALA A 934 3.19 30.63 -23.78
C ALA A 934 1.66 30.78 -23.79
N THR A 935 1.00 30.15 -22.83
CA THR A 935 -0.45 30.26 -22.64
C THR A 935 -0.85 31.67 -22.20
N GLN A 936 -2.15 31.98 -22.23
CA GLN A 936 -2.62 33.28 -21.75
C GLN A 936 -2.48 33.42 -20.23
N ALA A 937 -2.66 32.34 -19.46
CA ALA A 937 -2.42 32.33 -18.02
C ALA A 937 -0.94 32.65 -17.71
N PHE A 938 0.03 31.98 -18.35
CA PHE A 938 1.45 32.27 -18.15
C PHE A 938 1.81 33.74 -18.45
N LYS A 939 1.22 34.34 -19.50
CA LYS A 939 1.46 35.75 -19.87
C LYS A 939 0.95 36.72 -18.82
N ILE A 940 -0.21 36.43 -18.21
CA ILE A 940 -0.83 37.26 -17.17
C ILE A 940 -0.09 37.07 -15.83
N GLU A 941 0.24 35.83 -15.46
CA GLU A 941 0.98 35.52 -14.23
C GLU A 941 2.42 36.06 -14.25
N GLN A 942 3.11 35.96 -15.40
CA GLN A 942 4.54 36.23 -15.53
C GLN A 942 4.86 37.24 -16.67
N PRO A 943 4.38 38.50 -16.57
CA PRO A 943 4.60 39.51 -17.61
C PRO A 943 6.09 39.83 -17.81
N GLY A 944 6.89 39.84 -16.74
CA GLY A 944 8.35 40.07 -16.82
C GLY A 944 9.11 38.96 -17.54
N LEU A 945 8.72 37.69 -17.36
CA LEU A 945 9.30 36.58 -18.14
C LEU A 945 8.80 36.59 -19.58
N THR A 946 7.54 36.99 -19.80
CA THR A 946 6.95 37.17 -21.13
C THR A 946 7.67 38.24 -21.95
N ALA A 947 8.12 39.33 -21.32
CA ALA A 947 8.97 40.33 -21.99
C ALA A 947 10.31 39.73 -22.44
N LEU A 948 11.02 39.00 -21.57
CA LEU A 948 12.28 38.33 -21.90
C LEU A 948 12.11 37.25 -22.98
N LEU A 949 10.97 36.57 -23.02
CA LEU A 949 10.62 35.61 -24.07
C LEU A 949 10.41 36.27 -25.44
N ARG A 950 9.82 37.48 -25.50
CA ARG A 950 9.73 38.25 -26.75
C ARG A 950 11.12 38.62 -27.27
N VAL A 951 12.03 39.04 -26.39
CA VAL A 951 13.44 39.31 -26.73
C VAL A 951 14.14 38.05 -27.23
N ALA A 952 13.89 36.91 -26.59
CA ALA A 952 14.42 35.62 -27.04
C ALA A 952 13.92 35.24 -28.44
N CYS A 953 12.63 35.46 -28.73
CA CYS A 953 12.07 35.20 -30.05
C CYS A 953 12.63 36.15 -31.12
N ALA A 954 12.81 37.43 -30.80
CA ALA A 954 13.48 38.40 -31.67
C ALA A 954 14.97 38.09 -31.93
N ASN A 955 15.57 37.16 -31.18
CA ASN A 955 16.98 36.77 -31.26
C ASN A 955 17.18 35.28 -31.63
N GLY A 956 16.16 34.62 -32.21
CA GLY A 956 16.31 33.28 -32.81
C GLY A 956 15.52 32.14 -32.16
N TRP A 957 14.82 32.37 -31.04
CA TRP A 957 13.77 31.44 -30.61
C TRP A 957 12.55 31.58 -31.53
N LEU A 958 11.82 30.49 -31.77
CA LEU A 958 10.68 30.49 -32.68
C LEU A 958 9.37 30.44 -31.90
N ALA A 959 8.66 31.57 -31.87
CA ALA A 959 7.29 31.63 -31.38
C ALA A 959 6.38 30.79 -32.31
N VAL A 960 5.56 29.92 -31.73
CA VAL A 960 4.70 28.96 -32.48
C VAL A 960 3.28 28.95 -31.93
N LYS A 961 2.30 28.46 -32.71
CA LYS A 961 0.99 28.12 -32.17
C LYS A 961 1.10 26.82 -31.35
N MET A 962 0.13 26.59 -30.47
CA MET A 962 0.08 25.39 -29.61
C MET A 962 0.04 24.08 -30.41
N SER A 963 -0.61 24.08 -31.59
CA SER A 963 -0.58 23.00 -32.57
C SER A 963 0.85 22.64 -33.02
N ASP A 964 1.62 23.65 -33.40
CA ASP A 964 2.88 23.52 -34.14
C ASP A 964 4.07 23.14 -33.25
N LEU A 965 3.87 23.02 -31.93
CA LEU A 965 4.85 22.44 -31.00
C LEU A 965 5.09 20.94 -31.25
N LYS A 966 4.10 20.24 -31.78
CA LYS A 966 4.17 18.81 -32.16
C LYS A 966 4.97 18.64 -33.45
N GLY A 967 5.49 17.43 -33.70
CA GLY A 967 6.25 17.09 -34.92
C GLY A 967 7.66 17.66 -35.04
N ARG A 968 8.03 18.74 -34.32
CA ARG A 968 9.37 19.35 -34.40
C ARG A 968 10.45 18.39 -33.87
N GLY A 969 11.45 18.10 -34.72
CA GLY A 969 12.31 16.91 -34.61
C GLY A 969 13.28 16.86 -33.41
N ARG A 970 14.42 17.55 -33.50
CA ARG A 970 15.48 17.58 -32.46
C ARG A 970 15.57 18.90 -31.68
N LYS A 971 14.98 19.99 -32.18
CA LYS A 971 14.96 21.30 -31.51
C LYS A 971 14.02 21.26 -30.29
N PRO A 972 14.34 21.90 -29.14
CA PRO A 972 13.49 21.84 -27.96
C PRO A 972 12.17 22.60 -28.15
N SER A 973 11.03 21.89 -28.02
CA SER A 973 9.69 22.48 -27.96
C SER A 973 9.28 22.72 -26.49
N LEU A 974 8.87 23.94 -26.17
CA LEU A 974 8.46 24.40 -24.84
C LEU A 974 7.00 24.88 -24.84
N LEU A 975 6.20 24.40 -23.90
CA LEU A 975 4.86 24.88 -23.61
C LEU A 975 4.86 25.47 -22.20
N LEU A 976 4.87 26.81 -22.11
CA LEU A 976 4.90 27.54 -20.86
C LEU A 976 3.45 27.78 -20.40
N ARG A 977 3.08 27.25 -19.23
CA ARG A 977 1.70 27.26 -18.72
C ARG A 977 1.60 27.98 -17.37
N GLY A 978 0.42 28.52 -17.08
CA GLY A 978 0.09 29.04 -15.76
C GLY A 978 0.21 27.96 -14.69
N LYS A 979 0.52 28.35 -13.44
CA LYS A 979 0.89 27.41 -12.36
C LYS A 979 -0.12 26.27 -12.19
N ASP A 980 -1.40 26.61 -12.18
CA ASP A 980 -2.51 25.70 -11.91
C ASP A 980 -3.31 25.36 -13.21
N GLU A 981 -2.74 25.66 -14.39
CA GLU A 981 -3.37 25.45 -15.71
C GLU A 981 -3.22 23.99 -16.21
N VAL A 982 -4.34 23.31 -16.44
CA VAL A 982 -4.37 21.92 -16.91
C VAL A 982 -4.38 21.86 -18.45
N VAL A 983 -3.20 21.67 -19.05
CA VAL A 983 -3.01 21.61 -20.50
C VAL A 983 -3.10 20.17 -21.00
N GLN A 984 -4.20 19.80 -21.67
CA GLN A 984 -4.45 18.46 -22.19
C GLN A 984 -3.72 18.19 -23.53
N GLY A 985 -3.59 16.91 -23.91
CA GLY A 985 -3.20 16.51 -25.28
C GLY A 985 -1.69 16.41 -25.59
N PHE A 986 -0.80 16.51 -24.58
CA PHE A 986 0.67 16.48 -24.79
C PHE A 986 1.44 15.36 -24.04
N GLY A 987 0.79 14.58 -23.17
CA GLY A 987 1.45 13.64 -22.25
C GLY A 987 2.24 12.46 -22.87
N LYS A 988 2.27 12.32 -24.20
CA LYS A 988 3.11 11.35 -24.94
C LYS A 988 4.06 12.01 -25.95
N THR A 989 4.30 13.32 -25.85
CA THR A 989 5.06 14.11 -26.85
C THR A 989 6.45 14.54 -26.34
N ARG A 990 7.33 14.98 -27.26
CA ARG A 990 8.64 15.59 -26.91
C ARG A 990 8.53 17.03 -26.38
N VAL A 991 7.33 17.60 -26.31
CA VAL A 991 7.09 18.97 -25.85
C VAL A 991 7.23 19.01 -24.33
N LYS A 992 8.09 19.89 -23.83
CA LYS A 992 8.19 20.12 -22.38
C LYS A 992 7.09 21.08 -21.95
N LEU A 993 6.09 20.56 -21.24
CA LEU A 993 5.18 21.38 -20.45
C LEU A 993 5.96 21.83 -19.21
N VAL A 994 6.02 23.14 -18.97
CA VAL A 994 6.75 23.73 -17.84
C VAL A 994 5.96 24.89 -17.24
N ASP A 995 5.92 24.96 -15.92
CA ASP A 995 5.49 26.15 -15.19
C ASP A 995 6.59 27.24 -15.17
N ARG A 996 6.35 28.35 -14.45
CA ARG A 996 7.35 29.39 -14.15
C ARG A 996 8.67 28.81 -13.60
N THR A 997 8.59 27.97 -12.57
CA THR A 997 9.71 27.42 -11.81
C THR A 997 10.55 26.48 -12.67
N GLU A 998 9.87 25.61 -13.43
CA GLU A 998 10.44 24.65 -14.34
C GLU A 998 11.08 25.33 -15.56
N PHE A 999 10.46 26.39 -16.10
CA PHE A 999 11.06 27.20 -17.16
C PHE A 999 12.34 27.90 -16.70
N VAL A 1000 12.32 28.56 -15.54
CA VAL A 1000 13.49 29.24 -14.95
C VAL A 1000 14.61 28.23 -14.67
N ARG A 1001 14.28 27.08 -14.08
CA ARG A 1001 15.23 25.96 -13.85
C ARG A 1001 15.79 25.41 -15.16
N TRP A 1002 14.96 25.25 -16.19
CA TRP A 1002 15.39 24.73 -17.49
C TRP A 1002 16.34 25.68 -18.19
N VAL A 1003 16.00 26.97 -18.34
CA VAL A 1003 16.86 27.92 -19.07
C VAL A 1003 18.15 28.18 -18.33
N THR A 1004 18.12 28.33 -16.99
CA THR A 1004 19.35 28.46 -16.19
C THR A 1004 20.25 27.23 -16.28
N LYS A 1005 19.74 26.01 -16.06
CA LYS A 1005 20.57 24.79 -16.17
C LYS A 1005 21.06 24.52 -17.60
N THR A 1006 20.33 24.92 -18.63
CA THR A 1006 20.75 24.74 -20.03
C THR A 1006 21.82 25.76 -20.44
N CYS A 1007 21.83 26.96 -19.85
CA CYS A 1007 22.77 28.02 -20.20
C CYS A 1007 23.99 28.11 -19.26
N LEU A 1008 23.96 27.52 -18.07
CA LEU A 1008 25.03 27.67 -17.07
C LEU A 1008 26.37 27.09 -17.58
N ASN A 1009 27.40 27.94 -17.63
CA ASN A 1009 28.76 27.50 -17.89
C ASN A 1009 29.40 26.98 -16.59
N GLN A 1010 29.35 25.66 -16.40
CA GLN A 1010 29.82 24.98 -15.20
C GLN A 1010 31.30 25.23 -14.90
N HIS A 1011 32.15 25.35 -15.93
CA HIS A 1011 33.60 25.58 -15.75
C HIS A 1011 33.95 27.02 -15.34
N LEU A 1012 33.02 27.97 -15.53
CA LEU A 1012 33.18 29.39 -15.19
C LEU A 1012 32.22 29.84 -14.07
N SER A 1013 31.65 28.89 -13.32
CA SER A 1013 30.70 29.12 -12.23
C SER A 1013 31.16 28.42 -10.96
N ALA A 1014 31.29 29.15 -9.85
CA ALA A 1014 31.79 28.59 -8.59
C ALA A 1014 31.31 29.38 -7.37
N ARG A 1015 31.46 28.76 -6.20
CA ARG A 1015 31.45 29.48 -4.92
C ARG A 1015 32.81 30.13 -4.69
N VAL A 1016 32.78 31.38 -4.27
CA VAL A 1016 33.95 32.18 -3.96
C VAL A 1016 34.12 32.13 -2.44
N SER A 1017 35.31 31.77 -1.95
CA SER A 1017 35.63 31.92 -0.53
C SER A 1017 36.00 33.36 -0.22
N ALA A 1018 35.76 33.80 1.01
CA ALA A 1018 36.44 34.98 1.54
C ALA A 1018 37.96 34.78 1.41
N ALA A 1019 38.70 35.87 1.22
CA ALA A 1019 40.14 35.85 1.47
C ALA A 1019 40.37 35.59 2.98
N SER A 1020 41.28 34.66 3.28
CA SER A 1020 41.79 34.38 4.62
C SER A 1020 42.97 35.29 4.96
#